data_AF-A0A950DE50-F1
#
_entry.id   AF-A0A950DE50-F1
#
_cell.length_a   1.000
_cell.length_b   1.000
_cell.length_c   1.000
_cell.angle_alpha   90.00
_cell.angle_beta   90.00
_cell.angle_gamma   90.00
#
_symmetry.space_group_name_H-M   'P 1'
#
loop_
_entity.id
_entity.type
_entity.pdbx_description
1 polymer ?
#
loop_
_entity_poly.entity_id
_entity_poly.type
_entity_poly.pdbx_seq_one_letter_code
_entity_poly.pdbx_strand_id
1 'polypeptide(L)'
;MQRGRAGTVPVPSVLVLMAVVLAGRNAPTPALAQAPGPESFAQEPRTPTELWSAIDYLVRTEQSKKAVPYLDAFMKSQADDATLVEIRDKYGAGSILRLADQPATSKYAQPLAERLTAAVRRHATQPERISRAVAGLTGTMEEQAYAVARLKEAGPYAVPFLVESLQHPEIMPEKRALLARNMGRLDRTALPPLLAVLDSSDPRLAADAATALGSIGDSRAVPFLTYPASAVEFPPAVREAAQAAIGRLTGRPFVAQPHSPAQVLTDAAWSFHRHQVEFPSDPIAVWVWDKDRKVPVPRPMRRGEAEGYFGLQLASEALRLQPLDLDARTALVSLSLEKAIDRVGFNSFPAQDRGTFASAVAAGPAVLAEVLRKAIADGKDELAAAAATALGQVTDRALLSGTGHPHPLAEALSAPGARVQFAAARALVELAPTQPFPGSSRVVPTLARFAISQRPPRAVVIDGNPNRGNQLAGSLKALGYEPVLEISGDQGFRAAADSADVELVVVSQAQPHGAWNLIDILTNLKSDARTANLPVYIYGPLKLERDRSSLLASFPAARFLVQPVSAAIFETLLGGRPAKLSEADRAGYASEAASLLARIAGQPKSPYAADLSASEPALTIALNQPETSLAASSALGDVPDPDAQQSLADVVLDPSRPVELRRGSASQLARSIQRFGPLVSANQEARLVAEFRAEADPQLRTAPGIVIGALRAQSPTPATRPGQSKRPASALVPTTSAPPAIHQP
;
A
#
# COMPACT_ATOMS: atom_id res chain seq x y z
N MET A 1 34.69 -59.83 9.27
CA MET A 1 35.19 -60.35 10.57
C MET A 1 34.74 -59.42 11.70
N GLN A 2 34.97 -59.78 12.97
CA GLN A 2 34.54 -59.05 14.19
C GLN A 2 35.23 -57.65 14.31
N ARG A 3 34.81 -56.67 15.14
CA ARG A 3 33.92 -56.55 16.33
C ARG A 3 33.53 -55.04 16.50
N GLY A 4 32.53 -54.54 17.25
CA GLY A 4 31.36 -55.14 17.94
C GLY A 4 30.93 -54.39 19.24
N ARG A 5 29.66 -53.92 19.31
CA ARG A 5 28.86 -53.38 20.46
C ARG A 5 28.97 -51.91 20.95
N ALA A 6 27.78 -51.30 21.10
CA ALA A 6 27.35 -50.40 22.18
C ALA A 6 25.81 -50.58 22.38
N GLY A 7 25.22 -50.24 23.54
CA GLY A 7 23.78 -50.42 23.85
C GLY A 7 23.13 -49.17 24.51
N THR A 8 21.85 -48.87 24.28
CA THR A 8 20.60 -49.35 24.96
C THR A 8 20.18 -48.48 26.17
N VAL A 9 18.89 -48.06 26.23
CA VAL A 9 18.35 -46.98 27.11
C VAL A 9 16.96 -47.35 27.67
N PRO A 10 16.73 -47.26 29.00
CA PRO A 10 15.78 -46.30 29.62
C PRO A 10 16.46 -45.60 30.86
N VAL A 11 15.87 -45.01 31.91
CA VAL A 11 14.53 -44.96 32.56
C VAL A 11 14.35 -43.60 33.30
N PRO A 12 13.16 -42.95 33.33
CA PRO A 12 12.85 -41.80 34.20
C PRO A 12 12.14 -42.18 35.52
N SER A 13 12.26 -41.38 36.59
CA SER A 13 11.42 -41.49 37.82
C SER A 13 11.37 -40.22 38.67
N VAL A 14 10.31 -40.10 39.47
CA VAL A 14 10.05 -39.08 40.54
C VAL A 14 10.09 -39.87 41.88
N LEU A 15 10.46 -39.36 43.06
CA LEU A 15 9.70 -38.46 43.95
C LEU A 15 10.41 -38.40 45.34
N VAL A 16 9.83 -37.63 46.29
CA VAL A 16 9.99 -37.67 47.77
C VAL A 16 10.80 -36.54 48.42
N LEU A 17 10.16 -35.92 49.42
CA LEU A 17 10.67 -34.92 50.35
C LEU A 17 11.45 -35.57 51.51
N MET A 18 12.42 -34.85 52.09
CA MET A 18 12.58 -34.87 53.54
C MET A 18 13.10 -33.53 54.06
N ALA A 19 12.52 -33.05 55.16
CA ALA A 19 12.95 -31.86 55.88
C ALA A 19 13.57 -32.27 57.23
N VAL A 20 14.64 -31.59 57.64
CA VAL A 20 15.24 -31.73 58.98
C VAL A 20 15.46 -30.33 59.56
N VAL A 21 15.19 -30.20 60.85
CA VAL A 21 15.16 -28.94 61.61
C VAL A 21 16.56 -28.50 62.05
N LEU A 22 16.72 -27.22 62.40
CA LEU A 22 17.95 -26.61 62.89
C LEU A 22 18.56 -27.40 64.07
N ALA A 23 19.88 -27.58 64.03
CA ALA A 23 20.73 -27.76 65.20
C ALA A 23 21.96 -26.84 65.05
N GLY A 24 22.15 -25.91 65.99
CA GLY A 24 23.14 -24.84 65.82
C GLY A 24 24.58 -25.25 66.11
N ARG A 25 25.51 -24.85 65.23
CA ARG A 25 26.91 -24.60 65.58
C ARG A 25 27.37 -23.30 64.96
N ASN A 26 27.77 -22.35 65.80
CA ASN A 26 28.39 -21.10 65.37
C ASN A 26 29.83 -21.37 64.90
N ALA A 27 29.98 -21.82 63.66
CA ALA A 27 31.22 -21.59 62.92
C ALA A 27 31.14 -20.18 62.31
N PRO A 28 32.08 -19.27 62.56
CA PRO A 28 32.15 -18.04 61.77
C PRO A 28 32.41 -18.44 60.32
N THR A 29 31.53 -18.03 59.41
CA THR A 29 31.83 -18.08 57.98
C THR A 29 33.13 -17.29 57.76
N PRO A 30 34.12 -17.84 57.03
CA PRO A 30 35.29 -17.08 56.68
C PRO A 30 34.81 -15.88 55.85
N ALA A 31 34.99 -14.68 56.38
CA ALA A 31 34.66 -13.46 55.67
C ALA A 31 35.54 -13.41 54.41
N LEU A 32 34.94 -13.68 53.26
CA LEU A 32 35.56 -13.39 51.97
C LEU A 32 35.96 -11.92 52.02
N ALA A 33 37.27 -11.66 52.01
CA ALA A 33 37.80 -10.32 52.18
C ALA A 33 37.17 -9.42 51.10
N GLN A 34 36.40 -8.41 51.53
CA GLN A 34 35.75 -7.51 50.58
C GLN A 34 36.83 -6.91 49.69
N ALA A 35 36.59 -6.96 48.38
CA ALA A 35 37.47 -6.31 47.41
C ALA A 35 37.66 -4.84 47.82
N PRO A 36 38.90 -4.32 47.85
CA PRO A 36 39.16 -2.96 48.28
C PRO A 36 38.26 -1.94 47.58
N GLY A 37 37.71 -0.98 48.32
CA GLY A 37 36.88 0.07 47.75
C GLY A 37 37.68 1.25 47.20
N PRO A 38 37.01 2.34 46.76
CA PRO A 38 37.66 3.57 46.33
C PRO A 38 38.58 4.18 47.40
N GLU A 39 38.33 3.89 48.68
CA GLU A 39 39.21 4.18 49.81
C GLU A 39 40.63 3.60 49.70
N SER A 40 40.89 2.71 48.73
CA SER A 40 42.23 2.15 48.42
C SER A 40 42.88 2.71 47.15
N PHE A 41 42.23 3.64 46.44
CA PHE A 41 42.82 4.26 45.25
C PHE A 41 43.95 5.21 45.66
N ALA A 42 45.19 4.89 45.27
CA ALA A 42 46.39 5.62 45.68
C ALA A 42 46.43 7.08 45.20
N GLN A 43 45.65 7.42 44.16
CA GLN A 43 45.30 8.77 43.76
C GLN A 43 43.83 8.80 43.37
N GLU A 44 43.17 9.94 43.60
CA GLU A 44 41.77 10.15 43.21
C GLU A 44 41.64 10.25 41.68
N PRO A 45 40.82 9.40 41.02
CA PRO A 45 40.63 9.41 39.57
C PRO A 45 40.12 10.77 39.04
N ARG A 46 40.85 11.37 38.09
CA ARG A 46 40.56 12.71 37.54
C ARG A 46 40.44 12.75 36.02
N THR A 47 41.27 12.01 35.29
CA THR A 47 41.12 11.91 33.82
C THR A 47 39.98 10.95 33.46
N PRO A 48 39.36 11.07 32.27
CA PRO A 48 38.26 10.17 31.89
C PRO A 48 38.66 8.68 31.83
N THR A 49 39.92 8.38 31.50
CA THR A 49 40.46 7.01 31.50
C THR A 49 40.72 6.47 32.90
N GLU A 50 41.20 7.30 33.84
CA GLU A 50 41.25 6.94 35.27
C GLU A 50 39.85 6.70 35.84
N LEU A 51 38.92 7.63 35.58
CA LEU A 51 37.52 7.52 35.99
C LEU A 51 36.90 6.22 35.49
N TRP A 52 37.10 5.89 34.20
CA TRP A 52 36.62 4.61 33.65
C TRP A 52 37.29 3.39 34.29
N SER A 53 38.59 3.45 34.61
CA SER A 53 39.29 2.36 35.30
C SER A 53 38.70 2.06 36.69
N ALA A 54 38.32 3.11 37.44
CA ALA A 54 37.65 3.00 38.72
C ALA A 54 36.22 2.46 38.58
N ILE A 55 35.47 2.89 37.56
CA ILE A 55 34.13 2.38 37.24
C ILE A 55 34.20 0.88 36.92
N ASP A 56 35.08 0.45 36.01
CA ASP A 56 35.21 -0.97 35.63
C ASP A 56 35.57 -1.84 36.84
N TYR A 57 36.53 -1.41 37.67
CA TYR A 57 36.95 -2.11 38.87
C TYR A 57 35.82 -2.23 39.92
N LEU A 58 35.12 -1.13 40.23
CA LEU A 58 34.05 -1.15 41.24
C LEU A 58 32.81 -1.93 40.77
N VAL A 59 32.51 -1.93 39.47
CA VAL A 59 31.41 -2.74 38.90
C VAL A 59 31.78 -4.22 38.88
N ARG A 60 33.03 -4.59 38.55
CA ARG A 60 33.52 -5.98 38.58
C ARG A 60 33.69 -6.56 39.98
N THR A 61 33.75 -5.73 41.00
CA THR A 61 33.86 -6.13 42.41
C THR A 61 32.52 -6.03 43.17
N GLU A 62 31.41 -5.97 42.43
CA GLU A 62 30.03 -5.82 42.94
C GLU A 62 29.75 -4.54 43.76
N GLN A 63 30.73 -3.64 43.86
CA GLN A 63 30.62 -2.32 44.50
C GLN A 63 29.92 -1.28 43.60
N SER A 64 28.91 -1.69 42.82
CA SER A 64 28.22 -0.86 41.82
C SER A 64 27.65 0.44 42.39
N LYS A 65 27.20 0.45 43.65
CA LYS A 65 26.79 1.68 44.37
C LYS A 65 27.93 2.67 44.57
N LYS A 66 29.17 2.20 44.82
CA LYS A 66 30.36 3.06 44.95
C LYS A 66 30.87 3.58 43.61
N ALA A 67 30.46 2.98 42.48
CA ALA A 67 30.82 3.44 41.14
C ALA A 67 30.04 4.69 40.68
N VAL A 68 28.89 4.98 41.29
CA VAL A 68 27.97 6.06 40.87
C VAL A 68 28.63 7.46 40.85
N PRO A 69 29.39 7.90 41.88
CA PRO A 69 30.06 9.21 41.83
C PRO A 69 31.08 9.33 40.69
N TYR A 70 31.78 8.25 40.37
CA TYR A 70 32.73 8.20 39.24
C TYR A 70 32.00 8.22 37.89
N LEU A 71 30.86 7.55 37.77
CA LEU A 71 29.98 7.65 36.59
C LEU A 71 29.46 9.08 36.38
N ASP A 72 29.00 9.75 37.45
CA ASP A 72 28.57 11.16 37.37
C ASP A 72 29.73 12.10 37.00
N ALA A 73 30.93 11.88 37.53
CA ALA A 73 32.12 12.63 37.15
C ALA A 73 32.53 12.36 35.69
N PHE A 74 32.50 11.10 35.23
CA PHE A 74 32.80 10.72 33.85
C PHE A 74 31.81 11.35 32.85
N MET A 75 30.51 11.35 33.18
CA MET A 75 29.49 12.02 32.36
C MET A 75 29.73 13.53 32.28
N LYS A 76 30.13 14.19 33.38
CA LYS A 76 30.49 15.62 33.41
C LYS A 76 31.80 15.94 32.68
N SER A 77 32.75 15.01 32.64
CA SER A 77 34.08 15.23 32.04
C SER A 77 34.08 15.49 30.53
N GLN A 78 32.98 15.18 29.84
CA GLN A 78 32.82 15.32 28.39
C GLN A 78 33.98 14.75 27.53
N ALA A 79 34.58 13.64 27.98
CA ALA A 79 35.57 12.83 27.24
C ALA A 79 35.33 12.81 25.72
N ASP A 80 36.39 13.11 24.96
CA ASP A 80 36.34 13.23 23.50
C ASP A 80 36.26 11.87 22.79
N ASP A 81 36.07 11.90 21.47
CA ASP A 81 35.89 10.67 20.69
C ASP A 81 37.12 9.76 20.70
N ALA A 82 38.33 10.33 20.81
CA ALA A 82 39.57 9.56 20.89
C ALA A 82 39.70 8.84 22.24
N THR A 83 39.46 9.56 23.35
CA THR A 83 39.47 9.01 24.72
C THR A 83 38.39 7.94 24.91
N LEU A 84 37.20 8.15 24.34
CA LEU A 84 36.13 7.15 24.34
C LEU A 84 36.54 5.88 23.55
N VAL A 85 37.25 6.02 22.43
CA VAL A 85 37.76 4.86 21.68
C VAL A 85 38.92 4.16 22.40
N GLU A 86 39.81 4.86 23.09
CA GLU A 86 40.81 4.23 23.96
C GLU A 86 40.11 3.38 25.04
N ILE A 87 39.07 3.93 25.67
CA ILE A 87 38.26 3.22 26.65
C ILE A 87 37.61 1.95 26.05
N ARG A 88 37.09 2.01 24.81
CA ARG A 88 36.58 0.81 24.10
C ARG A 88 37.68 -0.24 23.92
N ASP A 89 38.83 0.14 23.36
CA ASP A 89 39.89 -0.79 22.97
C ASP A 89 40.60 -1.38 24.20
N LYS A 90 40.59 -0.68 25.34
CA LYS A 90 41.24 -1.09 26.60
C LYS A 90 40.34 -1.91 27.55
N TYR A 91 39.04 -1.60 27.63
CA TYR A 91 38.10 -2.25 28.58
C TYR A 91 37.02 -3.11 27.89
N GLY A 92 36.87 -3.01 26.57
CA GLY A 92 35.89 -3.73 25.78
C GLY A 92 34.45 -3.26 25.99
N ALA A 93 33.58 -3.55 25.01
CA ALA A 93 32.15 -3.20 25.08
C ALA A 93 31.43 -3.83 26.30
N GLY A 94 31.91 -4.98 26.78
CA GLY A 94 31.43 -5.63 28.00
C GLY A 94 31.57 -4.79 29.28
N SER A 95 32.43 -3.77 29.30
CA SER A 95 32.52 -2.82 30.44
C SER A 95 31.28 -1.94 30.56
N ILE A 96 30.65 -1.54 29.46
CA ILE A 96 29.37 -0.81 29.47
C ILE A 96 28.20 -1.75 29.70
N LEU A 97 28.19 -2.94 29.09
CA LEU A 97 27.09 -3.89 29.27
C LEU A 97 26.90 -4.29 30.74
N ARG A 98 27.99 -4.49 31.49
CA ARG A 98 27.98 -4.74 32.94
C ARG A 98 27.36 -3.61 33.79
N LEU A 99 27.19 -2.40 33.24
CA LEU A 99 26.45 -1.33 33.92
C LEU A 99 24.94 -1.59 33.91
N ALA A 100 24.41 -2.25 32.87
CA ALA A 100 22.99 -2.55 32.72
C ALA A 100 22.50 -3.64 33.69
N ASP A 101 23.35 -4.63 33.95
CA ASP A 101 23.09 -5.77 34.86
C ASP A 101 22.90 -5.35 36.34
N GLN A 102 23.24 -4.09 36.68
CA GLN A 102 23.41 -3.59 38.04
C GLN A 102 22.42 -2.44 38.34
N PRO A 103 21.47 -2.60 39.29
CA PRO A 103 20.42 -1.60 39.53
C PRO A 103 20.88 -0.19 39.91
N ALA A 104 22.10 -0.05 40.45
CA ALA A 104 22.68 1.25 40.78
C ALA A 104 23.21 2.02 39.55
N THR A 105 23.56 1.31 38.48
CA THR A 105 24.30 1.85 37.33
C THR A 105 23.54 1.74 36.00
N SER A 106 22.44 0.97 35.94
CA SER A 106 21.69 0.69 34.70
C SER A 106 21.23 1.94 33.96
N LYS A 107 20.82 2.99 34.69
CA LYS A 107 20.44 4.31 34.12
C LYS A 107 21.54 5.01 33.32
N TYR A 108 22.81 4.64 33.49
CA TYR A 108 23.94 5.19 32.71
C TYR A 108 24.29 4.33 31.50
N ALA A 109 23.90 3.05 31.48
CA ALA A 109 24.39 2.06 30.52
C ALA A 109 24.04 2.41 29.07
N GLN A 110 22.76 2.72 28.79
CA GLN A 110 22.31 3.06 27.45
C GLN A 110 22.90 4.39 26.94
N PRO A 111 22.83 5.52 27.67
CA PRO A 111 23.47 6.77 27.23
C PRO A 111 24.98 6.65 26.97
N LEU A 112 25.69 5.83 27.76
CA LEU A 112 27.11 5.54 27.55
C LEU A 112 27.35 4.65 26.33
N ALA A 113 26.52 3.62 26.09
CA ALA A 113 26.60 2.77 24.91
C ALA A 113 26.35 3.56 23.61
N GLU A 114 25.33 4.42 23.59
CA GLU A 114 25.00 5.29 22.46
C GLU A 114 26.13 6.30 22.20
N ARG A 115 26.60 7.01 23.24
CA ARG A 115 27.71 7.97 23.14
C ARG A 115 29.00 7.31 22.68
N LEU A 116 29.34 6.13 23.20
CA LEU A 116 30.51 5.36 22.77
C LEU A 116 30.39 4.95 21.31
N THR A 117 29.24 4.42 20.89
CA THR A 117 29.02 3.97 19.50
C THR A 117 29.11 5.14 18.51
N ALA A 118 28.55 6.30 18.88
CA ALA A 118 28.66 7.52 18.08
C ALA A 118 30.11 8.05 18.00
N ALA A 119 30.86 8.02 19.10
CA ALA A 119 32.27 8.39 19.16
C ALA A 119 33.15 7.47 18.30
N VAL A 120 32.98 6.15 18.46
CA VAL A 120 33.66 5.12 17.64
C VAL A 120 33.42 5.36 16.16
N ARG A 121 32.16 5.60 15.75
CA ARG A 121 31.82 5.90 14.36
C ARG A 121 32.52 7.17 13.87
N ARG A 122 32.36 8.30 14.57
CA ARG A 122 32.98 9.58 14.17
C ARG A 122 34.50 9.48 14.04
N HIS A 123 35.17 8.87 15.02
CA HIS A 123 36.62 8.66 15.04
C HIS A 123 37.08 7.70 13.93
N ALA A 124 36.36 6.61 13.66
CA ALA A 124 36.68 5.71 12.56
C ALA A 124 36.53 6.38 11.18
N THR A 125 35.53 7.26 11.02
CA THR A 125 35.27 7.99 9.77
C THR A 125 36.15 9.24 9.54
N GLN A 126 37.17 9.49 10.37
CA GLN A 126 38.07 10.64 10.17
C GLN A 126 38.93 10.47 8.90
N PRO A 127 38.99 11.45 7.98
CA PRO A 127 39.74 11.35 6.72
C PRO A 127 41.19 10.88 6.90
N GLU A 128 41.95 11.50 7.81
CA GLU A 128 43.35 11.15 8.11
C GLU A 128 43.53 9.68 8.54
N ARG A 129 42.54 9.11 9.25
CA ARG A 129 42.57 7.73 9.73
C ARG A 129 42.21 6.75 8.62
N ILE A 130 41.24 7.09 7.76
CA ILE A 130 40.92 6.30 6.57
C ILE A 130 42.11 6.30 5.60
N SER A 131 42.64 7.46 5.23
CA SER A 131 43.80 7.59 4.33
C SER A 131 45.02 6.79 4.83
N ARG A 132 45.32 6.84 6.13
CA ARG A 132 46.40 6.03 6.74
C ARG A 132 46.13 4.53 6.65
N ALA A 133 44.89 4.10 6.86
CA ALA A 133 44.53 2.69 6.70
C ALA A 133 44.58 2.26 5.22
N VAL A 134 44.14 3.09 4.28
CA VAL A 134 44.25 2.80 2.83
C VAL A 134 45.71 2.65 2.40
N ALA A 135 46.63 3.51 2.87
CA ALA A 135 48.05 3.36 2.60
C ALA A 135 48.61 2.00 3.07
N GLY A 136 48.22 1.56 4.27
CA GLY A 136 48.62 0.27 4.87
C GLY A 136 48.17 -0.96 4.08
N LEU A 137 47.17 -0.85 3.19
CA LEU A 137 46.77 -1.94 2.29
C LEU A 137 47.84 -2.30 1.23
N THR A 138 48.88 -1.48 1.08
CA THR A 138 50.00 -1.74 0.16
C THR A 138 51.28 -2.22 0.87
N GLY A 139 51.23 -2.40 2.20
CA GLY A 139 52.34 -2.92 3.02
C GLY A 139 52.36 -4.44 3.15
N THR A 140 52.96 -4.92 4.24
CA THR A 140 53.02 -6.34 4.63
C THR A 140 51.64 -6.98 4.85
N MET A 141 51.58 -8.31 5.00
CA MET A 141 50.32 -9.02 5.27
C MET A 141 49.69 -8.62 6.61
N GLU A 142 50.50 -8.28 7.61
CA GLU A 142 50.04 -7.83 8.94
C GLU A 142 49.48 -6.40 8.87
N GLU A 143 50.18 -5.48 8.21
CA GLU A 143 49.70 -4.13 7.93
C GLU A 143 48.40 -4.15 7.11
N GLN A 144 48.32 -5.00 6.08
CA GLN A 144 47.09 -5.23 5.31
C GLN A 144 45.95 -5.77 6.17
N ALA A 145 46.21 -6.65 7.15
CA ALA A 145 45.18 -7.17 8.05
C ALA A 145 44.68 -6.09 9.02
N TYR A 146 45.59 -5.31 9.62
CA TYR A 146 45.26 -4.18 10.49
C TYR A 146 44.48 -3.08 9.74
N ALA A 147 44.94 -2.73 8.54
CA ALA A 147 44.28 -1.76 7.67
C ALA A 147 42.87 -2.20 7.28
N VAL A 148 42.66 -3.44 6.82
CA VAL A 148 41.31 -3.97 6.54
C VAL A 148 40.42 -3.93 7.79
N ALA A 149 40.96 -4.22 8.98
CA ALA A 149 40.18 -4.12 10.22
C ALA A 149 39.74 -2.67 10.51
N ARG A 150 40.62 -1.68 10.38
CA ARG A 150 40.27 -0.27 10.61
C ARG A 150 39.39 0.34 9.51
N LEU A 151 39.48 -0.14 8.27
CA LEU A 151 38.54 0.25 7.20
C LEU A 151 37.13 -0.34 7.42
N LYS A 152 36.99 -1.52 8.03
CA LYS A 152 35.69 -2.05 8.46
C LYS A 152 35.02 -1.19 9.54
N GLU A 153 35.80 -0.62 10.46
CA GLU A 153 35.25 0.33 11.45
C GLU A 153 34.72 1.62 10.81
N ALA A 154 35.32 2.07 9.71
CA ALA A 154 34.81 3.18 8.91
C ALA A 154 33.63 2.78 8.00
N GLY A 155 33.41 1.48 7.77
CA GLY A 155 32.31 0.92 7.00
C GLY A 155 32.23 1.48 5.57
N PRO A 156 31.05 1.95 5.10
CA PRO A 156 30.89 2.41 3.73
C PRO A 156 31.74 3.65 3.40
N TYR A 157 32.08 4.46 4.41
CA TYR A 157 32.87 5.68 4.22
C TYR A 157 34.35 5.40 3.90
N ALA A 158 34.82 4.15 4.01
CA ALA A 158 36.13 3.73 3.54
C ALA A 158 36.24 3.71 2.00
N VAL A 159 35.14 3.44 1.29
CA VAL A 159 35.16 3.15 -0.15
C VAL A 159 35.54 4.37 -1.02
N PRO A 160 35.09 5.62 -0.75
CA PRO A 160 35.57 6.80 -1.48
C PRO A 160 37.10 6.94 -1.48
N PHE A 161 37.75 6.80 -0.32
CA PHE A 161 39.22 6.93 -0.19
C PHE A 161 39.98 5.80 -0.91
N LEU A 162 39.41 4.59 -0.94
CA LEU A 162 39.93 3.48 -1.76
C LEU A 162 39.83 3.79 -3.25
N VAL A 163 38.70 4.34 -3.68
CA VAL A 163 38.40 4.72 -5.07
C VAL A 163 39.28 5.90 -5.54
N GLU A 164 39.53 6.88 -4.68
CA GLU A 164 40.50 7.97 -4.92
C GLU A 164 41.92 7.40 -5.08
N SER A 165 42.34 6.51 -4.18
CA SER A 165 43.67 5.89 -4.21
C SER A 165 43.89 4.99 -5.43
N LEU A 166 42.88 4.23 -5.86
CA LEU A 166 42.90 3.42 -7.08
C LEU A 166 43.02 4.25 -8.37
N GLN A 167 42.58 5.52 -8.33
CA GLN A 167 42.63 6.47 -9.45
C GLN A 167 43.85 7.39 -9.43
N HIS A 168 44.72 7.32 -8.42
CA HIS A 168 45.92 8.16 -8.34
C HIS A 168 46.81 7.95 -9.58
N PRO A 169 47.17 8.99 -10.37
CA PRO A 169 47.81 8.81 -11.67
C PRO A 169 49.12 8.01 -11.64
N GLU A 170 49.88 8.14 -10.55
CA GLU A 170 51.19 7.49 -10.37
C GLU A 170 51.11 6.15 -9.60
N ILE A 171 49.93 5.53 -9.45
CA ILE A 171 49.84 4.26 -8.71
C ILE A 171 50.52 3.12 -9.48
N MET A 172 51.52 2.51 -8.83
CA MET A 172 52.21 1.33 -9.38
C MET A 172 51.23 0.15 -9.55
N PRO A 173 51.29 -0.63 -10.65
CA PRO A 173 50.33 -1.70 -10.92
C PRO A 173 50.16 -2.72 -9.79
N GLU A 174 51.26 -3.09 -9.12
CA GLU A 174 51.26 -3.97 -7.95
C GLU A 174 50.46 -3.38 -6.79
N LYS A 175 50.67 -2.08 -6.48
CA LYS A 175 49.93 -1.38 -5.43
C LYS A 175 48.44 -1.25 -5.77
N ARG A 176 48.09 -1.02 -7.03
CA ARG A 176 46.67 -1.03 -7.48
C ARG A 176 46.05 -2.41 -7.27
N ALA A 177 46.74 -3.49 -7.67
CA ALA A 177 46.26 -4.85 -7.48
C ALA A 177 46.10 -5.22 -5.99
N LEU A 178 46.99 -4.74 -5.11
CA LEU A 178 46.85 -4.89 -3.66
C LEU A 178 45.61 -4.13 -3.12
N LEU A 179 45.36 -2.89 -3.56
CA LEU A 179 44.16 -2.13 -3.18
C LEU A 179 42.88 -2.83 -3.64
N ALA A 180 42.78 -3.22 -4.92
CA ALA A 180 41.61 -3.90 -5.48
C ALA A 180 41.32 -5.23 -4.76
N ARG A 181 42.34 -6.04 -4.50
CA ARG A 181 42.21 -7.30 -3.73
C ARG A 181 41.74 -7.05 -2.31
N ASN A 182 42.25 -6.01 -1.64
CA ASN A 182 41.87 -5.69 -0.26
C ASN A 182 40.49 -5.04 -0.13
N MET A 183 40.01 -4.34 -1.17
CA MET A 183 38.63 -3.83 -1.25
C MET A 183 37.61 -4.97 -1.18
N GLY A 184 37.91 -6.13 -1.78
CA GLY A 184 37.13 -7.37 -1.63
C GLY A 184 37.21 -8.06 -0.27
N ARG A 185 38.02 -7.56 0.68
CA ARG A 185 38.14 -8.07 2.07
C ARG A 185 37.34 -7.25 3.09
N LEU A 186 36.66 -6.18 2.65
CA LEU A 186 35.74 -5.39 3.48
C LEU A 186 34.53 -6.23 3.93
N ASP A 187 33.59 -5.63 4.66
CA ASP A 187 32.36 -6.29 5.08
C ASP A 187 31.14 -5.85 4.24
N ARG A 188 29.98 -6.40 4.58
CA ARG A 188 28.71 -6.15 3.89
C ARG A 188 28.23 -4.69 3.98
N THR A 189 28.81 -3.84 4.83
CA THR A 189 28.50 -2.41 4.85
C THR A 189 29.11 -1.66 3.67
N ALA A 190 30.16 -2.21 3.04
CA ALA A 190 30.74 -1.67 1.82
C ALA A 190 29.92 -1.95 0.55
N LEU A 191 28.86 -2.77 0.62
CA LEU A 191 28.01 -3.10 -0.54
C LEU A 191 27.43 -1.84 -1.23
N PRO A 192 26.66 -0.96 -0.56
CA PRO A 192 26.03 0.18 -1.24
C PRO A 192 27.00 1.12 -1.99
N PRO A 193 28.13 1.59 -1.41
CA PRO A 193 29.08 2.40 -2.18
C PRO A 193 29.77 1.62 -3.29
N LEU A 194 30.03 0.32 -3.14
CA LEU A 194 30.64 -0.48 -4.22
C LEU A 194 29.69 -0.73 -5.40
N LEU A 195 28.37 -0.81 -5.16
CA LEU A 195 27.38 -0.81 -6.25
C LEU A 195 27.48 0.48 -7.07
N ALA A 196 27.57 1.64 -6.40
CA ALA A 196 27.76 2.93 -7.08
C ALA A 196 29.10 3.06 -7.81
N VAL A 197 30.12 2.24 -7.54
CA VAL A 197 31.38 2.23 -8.31
C VAL A 197 31.22 1.51 -9.67
N LEU A 198 30.16 0.69 -9.85
CA LEU A 198 29.86 0.05 -11.14
C LEU A 198 29.49 1.07 -12.24
N ASP A 199 28.94 2.23 -11.86
CA ASP A 199 28.60 3.34 -12.77
C ASP A 199 29.84 4.13 -13.26
N SER A 200 31.05 3.73 -12.84
CA SER A 200 32.28 4.42 -13.20
C SER A 200 32.65 4.26 -14.68
N SER A 201 33.12 5.35 -15.28
CA SER A 201 33.62 5.38 -16.66
C SER A 201 35.07 4.87 -16.83
N ASP A 202 35.77 4.44 -15.76
CA ASP A 202 36.99 3.63 -15.88
C ASP A 202 36.61 2.14 -15.81
N PRO A 203 36.67 1.38 -16.93
CA PRO A 203 36.27 -0.03 -16.93
C PRO A 203 37.09 -0.90 -15.98
N ARG A 204 38.32 -0.49 -15.64
CA ARG A 204 39.15 -1.21 -14.66
C ARG A 204 38.58 -1.04 -13.26
N LEU A 205 38.14 0.17 -12.91
CA LEU A 205 37.55 0.46 -11.60
C LEU A 205 36.18 -0.23 -11.43
N ALA A 206 35.36 -0.25 -12.48
CA ALA A 206 34.10 -1.00 -12.48
C ALA A 206 34.35 -2.53 -12.35
N ALA A 207 35.36 -3.08 -13.02
CA ALA A 207 35.76 -4.49 -12.87
C ALA A 207 36.38 -4.81 -11.50
N ASP A 208 37.17 -3.89 -10.92
CA ASP A 208 37.71 -3.98 -9.56
C ASP A 208 36.56 -4.03 -8.53
N ALA A 209 35.54 -3.17 -8.69
CA ALA A 209 34.35 -3.14 -7.84
C ALA A 209 33.47 -4.40 -7.99
N ALA A 210 33.19 -4.85 -9.22
CA ALA A 210 32.47 -6.10 -9.47
C ALA A 210 33.18 -7.30 -8.82
N THR A 211 34.52 -7.35 -8.95
CA THR A 211 35.35 -8.37 -8.30
C THR A 211 35.25 -8.31 -6.77
N ALA A 212 35.31 -7.11 -6.19
CA ALA A 212 35.20 -6.90 -4.75
C ALA A 212 33.81 -7.31 -4.20
N LEU A 213 32.73 -6.96 -4.89
CA LEU A 213 31.36 -7.38 -4.56
C LEU A 213 31.23 -8.92 -4.53
N GLY A 214 31.79 -9.59 -5.53
CA GLY A 214 31.86 -11.06 -5.58
C GLY A 214 32.75 -11.71 -4.52
N SER A 215 33.65 -10.95 -3.86
CA SER A 215 34.48 -11.42 -2.75
C SER A 215 33.88 -11.12 -1.37
N ILE A 216 33.08 -10.05 -1.24
CA ILE A 216 32.37 -9.68 0.01
C ILE A 216 31.25 -10.67 0.35
N GLY A 217 30.70 -11.40 -0.63
CA GLY A 217 29.76 -12.49 -0.38
C GLY A 217 28.38 -12.01 0.09
N ASP A 218 27.88 -10.91 -0.48
CA ASP A 218 26.52 -10.41 -0.25
C ASP A 218 25.67 -10.62 -1.50
N SER A 219 24.70 -11.55 -1.43
CA SER A 219 23.85 -11.91 -2.56
C SER A 219 22.93 -10.78 -3.02
N ARG A 220 22.75 -9.72 -2.21
CA ARG A 220 22.01 -8.51 -2.61
C ARG A 220 22.70 -7.73 -3.75
N ALA A 221 23.97 -8.02 -4.05
CA ALA A 221 24.66 -7.49 -5.22
C ALA A 221 24.20 -8.11 -6.55
N VAL A 222 23.56 -9.30 -6.55
CA VAL A 222 23.30 -10.06 -7.79
C VAL A 222 22.46 -9.29 -8.83
N PRO A 223 21.34 -8.61 -8.50
CA PRO A 223 20.59 -7.85 -9.50
C PRO A 223 21.43 -6.73 -10.13
N PHE A 224 22.12 -5.93 -9.31
CA PHE A 224 22.96 -4.81 -9.76
C PHE A 224 24.21 -5.25 -10.53
N LEU A 225 24.69 -6.50 -10.34
CA LEU A 225 25.72 -7.12 -11.17
C LEU A 225 25.16 -7.71 -12.47
N THR A 226 23.86 -7.99 -12.56
CA THR A 226 23.24 -8.68 -13.71
C THR A 226 23.28 -7.82 -14.97
N TYR A 227 23.01 -6.52 -14.88
CA TYR A 227 23.11 -5.62 -16.04
C TYR A 227 24.55 -5.51 -16.60
N PRO A 228 25.59 -5.17 -15.81
CA PRO A 228 26.97 -5.13 -16.30
C PRO A 228 27.54 -6.50 -16.66
N ALA A 229 26.99 -7.61 -16.16
CA ALA A 229 27.33 -8.97 -16.63
C ALA A 229 26.79 -9.29 -18.04
N SER A 230 25.77 -8.57 -18.51
CA SER A 230 24.95 -8.95 -19.68
C SER A 230 25.03 -7.97 -20.85
N ALA A 231 25.01 -6.67 -20.58
CA ALA A 231 24.87 -5.67 -21.64
C ALA A 231 26.18 -5.52 -22.44
N VAL A 232 26.05 -5.56 -23.77
CA VAL A 232 27.19 -5.56 -24.72
C VAL A 232 28.02 -4.27 -24.64
N GLU A 233 27.42 -3.17 -24.19
CA GLU A 233 28.06 -1.86 -23.99
C GLU A 233 29.17 -1.85 -22.93
N PHE A 234 29.15 -2.77 -21.95
CA PHE A 234 30.23 -2.89 -20.98
C PHE A 234 31.44 -3.62 -21.59
N PRO A 235 32.68 -3.12 -21.40
CA PRO A 235 33.88 -3.80 -21.89
C PRO A 235 34.05 -5.22 -21.32
N PRO A 236 34.70 -6.15 -22.04
CA PRO A 236 34.80 -7.57 -21.65
C PRO A 236 35.23 -7.80 -20.21
N ALA A 237 36.26 -7.09 -19.73
CA ALA A 237 36.76 -7.21 -18.36
C ALA A 237 35.71 -6.88 -17.28
N VAL A 238 34.79 -5.94 -17.53
CA VAL A 238 33.69 -5.62 -16.60
C VAL A 238 32.66 -6.74 -16.61
N ARG A 239 32.29 -7.23 -17.80
CA ARG A 239 31.34 -8.34 -17.96
C ARG A 239 31.85 -9.60 -17.30
N GLU A 240 33.10 -9.99 -17.58
CA GLU A 240 33.77 -11.16 -17.00
C GLU A 240 33.88 -11.06 -15.47
N ALA A 241 34.23 -9.89 -14.93
CA ALA A 241 34.27 -9.66 -13.49
C ALA A 241 32.88 -9.78 -12.85
N ALA A 242 31.84 -9.21 -13.45
CA ALA A 242 30.46 -9.29 -12.96
C ALA A 242 29.88 -10.71 -13.07
N GLN A 243 30.13 -11.42 -14.18
CA GLN A 243 29.75 -12.82 -14.37
C GLN A 243 30.45 -13.75 -13.36
N ALA A 244 31.74 -13.53 -13.09
CA ALA A 244 32.49 -14.27 -12.08
C ALA A 244 32.01 -13.93 -10.65
N ALA A 245 31.61 -12.69 -10.39
CA ALA A 245 31.04 -12.27 -9.11
C ALA A 245 29.68 -12.93 -8.86
N ILE A 246 28.76 -12.88 -9.82
CA ILE A 246 27.49 -13.64 -9.77
C ILE A 246 27.78 -15.12 -9.56
N GLY A 247 28.78 -15.68 -10.25
CA GLY A 247 29.21 -17.07 -10.08
C GLY A 247 29.60 -17.45 -8.65
N ARG A 248 30.31 -16.57 -7.95
CA ARG A 248 30.67 -16.74 -6.53
C ARG A 248 29.46 -16.59 -5.61
N LEU A 249 28.58 -15.62 -5.90
CA LEU A 249 27.43 -15.28 -5.06
C LEU A 249 26.29 -16.31 -5.14
N THR A 250 26.12 -17.00 -6.27
CA THR A 250 25.06 -18.01 -6.47
C THR A 250 25.55 -19.46 -6.45
N GLY A 251 26.87 -19.68 -6.50
CA GLY A 251 27.46 -21.01 -6.65
C GLY A 251 27.23 -21.67 -8.02
N ARG A 252 26.82 -20.91 -9.05
CA ARG A 252 26.56 -21.41 -10.41
C ARG A 252 27.21 -20.48 -11.45
N PRO A 253 27.84 -20.99 -12.53
CA PRO A 253 28.30 -20.14 -13.63
C PRO A 253 27.18 -19.24 -14.17
N PHE A 254 27.51 -18.03 -14.63
CA PHE A 254 26.54 -17.07 -15.15
C PHE A 254 25.66 -17.63 -16.29
N VAL A 255 26.24 -18.46 -17.17
CA VAL A 255 25.53 -19.16 -18.25
C VAL A 255 24.62 -20.32 -17.79
N ALA A 256 24.62 -20.64 -16.48
CA ALA A 256 23.86 -21.71 -15.85
C ALA A 256 22.93 -21.20 -14.72
N GLN A 257 22.58 -19.91 -14.76
CA GLN A 257 21.54 -19.34 -13.89
C GLN A 257 20.15 -19.81 -14.32
N PRO A 258 19.19 -19.95 -13.39
CA PRO A 258 17.86 -20.49 -13.70
C PRO A 258 16.96 -19.50 -14.44
N HIS A 259 17.16 -18.19 -14.26
CA HIS A 259 16.36 -17.11 -14.86
C HIS A 259 17.22 -16.30 -15.84
N SER A 260 16.59 -15.67 -16.83
CA SER A 260 17.29 -14.77 -17.74
C SER A 260 17.76 -13.49 -17.02
N PRO A 261 18.78 -12.79 -17.54
CA PRO A 261 19.21 -11.52 -16.98
C PRO A 261 18.10 -10.46 -16.87
N ALA A 262 17.20 -10.39 -17.86
CA ALA A 262 16.04 -9.50 -17.81
C ALA A 262 15.06 -9.90 -16.69
N GLN A 263 14.80 -11.20 -16.52
CA GLN A 263 13.94 -11.71 -15.44
C GLN A 263 14.50 -11.38 -14.05
N VAL A 264 15.80 -11.58 -13.80
CA VAL A 264 16.44 -11.25 -12.51
C VAL A 264 16.30 -9.76 -12.16
N LEU A 265 16.40 -8.88 -13.15
CA LEU A 265 16.23 -7.44 -12.97
C LEU A 265 14.76 -7.06 -12.73
N THR A 266 13.82 -7.67 -13.47
CA THR A 266 12.36 -7.48 -13.30
C THR A 266 11.86 -8.00 -11.96
N ASP A 267 12.29 -9.20 -11.54
CA ASP A 267 11.98 -9.80 -10.23
C ASP A 267 12.41 -8.85 -9.09
N ALA A 268 13.64 -8.32 -9.18
CA ALA A 268 14.18 -7.39 -8.20
C ALA A 268 13.44 -6.04 -8.20
N ALA A 269 13.09 -5.49 -9.37
CA ALA A 269 12.27 -4.30 -9.47
C ALA A 269 10.87 -4.48 -8.83
N TRP A 270 10.26 -5.65 -9.01
CA TRP A 270 9.01 -5.99 -8.32
C TRP A 270 9.18 -6.15 -6.81
N SER A 271 10.31 -6.67 -6.31
CA SER A 271 10.60 -6.73 -4.88
C SER A 271 10.71 -5.33 -4.25
N PHE A 272 11.31 -4.37 -4.95
CA PHE A 272 11.29 -2.96 -4.54
C PHE A 272 9.88 -2.35 -4.59
N HIS A 273 9.13 -2.57 -5.68
CA HIS A 273 7.73 -2.12 -5.79
C HIS A 273 6.84 -2.67 -4.66
N ARG A 274 7.03 -3.93 -4.24
CA ARG A 274 6.25 -4.56 -3.17
C ARG A 274 6.77 -4.28 -1.75
N HIS A 275 7.75 -3.37 -1.59
CA HIS A 275 8.38 -3.04 -0.31
C HIS A 275 8.98 -4.28 0.40
N GLN A 276 9.43 -5.28 -0.36
CA GLN A 276 9.97 -6.55 0.15
C GLN A 276 11.47 -6.46 0.51
N VAL A 277 12.11 -5.31 0.25
CA VAL A 277 13.52 -5.09 0.53
C VAL A 277 13.69 -4.43 1.91
N GLU A 278 14.47 -5.05 2.77
CA GLU A 278 14.83 -4.51 4.09
C GLU A 278 15.99 -3.50 3.99
N PHE A 279 15.85 -2.38 4.70
CA PHE A 279 16.87 -1.34 4.82
C PHE A 279 17.36 -1.19 6.26
N PRO A 280 18.64 -0.88 6.50
CA PRO A 280 19.23 -0.83 7.84
C PRO A 280 18.89 0.45 8.64
N SER A 281 18.32 1.47 8.00
CA SER A 281 17.92 2.74 8.62
C SER A 281 16.89 3.46 7.76
N ASP A 282 16.16 4.41 8.34
CA ASP A 282 15.43 5.47 7.63
C ASP A 282 15.80 6.81 8.30
N PRO A 283 16.34 7.82 7.58
CA PRO A 283 16.67 7.80 6.17
C PRO A 283 17.78 6.79 5.80
N ILE A 284 17.77 6.40 4.54
CA ILE A 284 18.72 5.48 3.90
C ILE A 284 19.83 6.31 3.26
N ALA A 285 21.09 5.95 3.51
CA ALA A 285 22.21 6.48 2.74
C ALA A 285 22.30 5.72 1.40
N VAL A 286 21.58 6.19 0.38
CA VAL A 286 21.70 5.67 -0.99
C VAL A 286 22.96 6.24 -1.62
N TRP A 287 23.90 5.37 -1.99
CA TRP A 287 25.15 5.81 -2.60
C TRP A 287 24.98 5.92 -4.12
N VAL A 288 25.50 7.01 -4.69
CA VAL A 288 25.39 7.34 -6.12
C VAL A 288 26.77 7.77 -6.62
N TRP A 289 27.12 7.41 -7.87
CA TRP A 289 28.38 7.86 -8.47
C TRP A 289 28.37 9.37 -8.74
N ASP A 290 29.32 10.08 -8.14
CA ASP A 290 29.61 11.47 -8.45
C ASP A 290 30.54 11.51 -9.68
N LYS A 291 30.04 12.03 -10.80
CA LYS A 291 30.79 12.06 -12.07
C LYS A 291 31.91 13.10 -12.08
N ASP A 292 31.77 14.17 -11.30
CA ASP A 292 32.74 15.27 -11.25
C ASP A 292 33.87 14.94 -10.26
N ARG A 293 33.52 14.40 -9.09
CA ARG A 293 34.47 13.94 -8.07
C ARG A 293 35.03 12.54 -8.32
N LYS A 294 34.40 11.73 -9.17
CA LYS A 294 34.76 10.34 -9.50
C LYS A 294 34.83 9.42 -8.28
N VAL A 295 33.86 9.55 -7.39
CA VAL A 295 33.71 8.74 -6.17
C VAL A 295 32.23 8.44 -5.89
N PRO A 296 31.90 7.34 -5.19
CA PRO A 296 30.55 7.16 -4.68
C PRO A 296 30.26 8.15 -3.54
N VAL A 297 29.13 8.84 -3.57
CA VAL A 297 28.69 9.78 -2.52
C VAL A 297 27.34 9.37 -1.92
N PRO A 298 27.13 9.51 -0.60
CA PRO A 298 25.87 9.15 0.04
C PRO A 298 24.85 10.27 -0.12
N ARG A 299 23.63 9.91 -0.52
CA ARG A 299 22.45 10.79 -0.55
C ARG A 299 21.41 10.24 0.44
N PRO A 300 20.94 11.04 1.42
CA PRO A 300 19.89 10.61 2.32
C PRO A 300 18.55 10.59 1.58
N MET A 301 17.93 9.42 1.46
CA MET A 301 16.61 9.22 0.88
C MET A 301 15.66 8.60 1.92
N ARG A 302 14.36 8.84 1.81
CA ARG A 302 13.36 8.08 2.58
C ARG A 302 13.18 6.67 2.01
N ARG A 303 12.63 5.73 2.80
CA ARG A 303 12.34 4.37 2.34
C ARG A 303 11.67 4.28 0.95
N GLY A 304 10.49 4.87 0.78
CA GLY A 304 9.73 4.80 -0.48
C GLY A 304 10.37 5.53 -1.67
N GLU A 305 11.34 6.41 -1.41
CA GLU A 305 12.15 7.10 -2.42
C GLU A 305 13.31 6.22 -2.88
N ALA A 306 14.02 5.57 -1.96
CA ALA A 306 15.08 4.61 -2.27
C ALA A 306 14.54 3.36 -2.99
N GLU A 307 13.36 2.87 -2.59
CA GLU A 307 12.66 1.77 -3.27
C GLU A 307 12.27 2.17 -4.71
N GLY A 308 11.81 3.42 -4.91
CA GLY A 308 11.56 3.96 -6.24
C GLY A 308 12.84 4.07 -7.08
N TYR A 309 13.92 4.60 -6.50
CA TYR A 309 15.21 4.77 -7.18
C TYR A 309 15.74 3.44 -7.74
N PHE A 310 15.89 2.42 -6.88
CA PHE A 310 16.42 1.12 -7.31
C PHE A 310 15.44 0.35 -8.18
N GLY A 311 14.13 0.40 -7.91
CA GLY A 311 13.12 -0.26 -8.74
C GLY A 311 13.09 0.29 -10.17
N LEU A 312 13.10 1.62 -10.33
CA LEU A 312 13.10 2.28 -11.64
C LEU A 312 14.40 2.02 -12.41
N GLN A 313 15.55 1.99 -11.72
CA GLN A 313 16.82 1.59 -12.31
C GLN A 313 16.73 0.17 -12.89
N LEU A 314 16.39 -0.82 -12.07
CA LEU A 314 16.40 -2.24 -12.44
C LEU A 314 15.37 -2.55 -13.55
N ALA A 315 14.18 -1.96 -13.50
CA ALA A 315 13.17 -2.12 -14.57
C ALA A 315 13.62 -1.47 -15.89
N SER A 316 14.36 -0.34 -15.83
CA SER A 316 14.95 0.28 -17.02
C SER A 316 16.08 -0.57 -17.61
N GLU A 317 16.95 -1.13 -16.76
CA GLU A 317 18.04 -2.03 -17.16
C GLU A 317 17.50 -3.32 -17.80
N ALA A 318 16.43 -3.91 -17.23
CA ALA A 318 15.74 -5.06 -17.81
C ALA A 318 15.27 -4.79 -19.25
N LEU A 319 14.65 -3.62 -19.50
CA LEU A 319 14.21 -3.20 -20.83
C LEU A 319 15.38 -2.85 -21.78
N ARG A 320 16.54 -2.45 -21.27
CA ARG A 320 17.75 -2.28 -22.10
C ARG A 320 18.34 -3.62 -22.55
N LEU A 321 18.11 -4.71 -21.79
CA LEU A 321 18.45 -6.07 -22.22
C LEU A 321 17.38 -6.70 -23.12
N GLN A 322 16.09 -6.52 -22.80
CA GLN A 322 14.96 -7.09 -23.52
C GLN A 322 13.85 -6.06 -23.74
N PRO A 323 13.93 -5.22 -24.80
CA PRO A 323 13.00 -4.10 -25.01
C PRO A 323 11.51 -4.48 -25.15
N LEU A 324 11.23 -5.74 -25.50
CA LEU A 324 9.87 -6.28 -25.68
C LEU A 324 9.36 -7.07 -24.45
N ASP A 325 10.07 -7.04 -23.32
CA ASP A 325 9.57 -7.64 -22.08
C ASP A 325 8.37 -6.83 -21.54
N LEU A 326 7.20 -7.48 -21.51
CA LEU A 326 5.94 -6.91 -21.04
C LEU A 326 5.95 -6.70 -19.52
N ASP A 327 6.56 -7.60 -18.76
CA ASP A 327 6.52 -7.57 -17.30
C ASP A 327 7.53 -6.55 -16.75
N ALA A 328 8.71 -6.45 -17.37
CA ALA A 328 9.66 -5.36 -17.13
C ALA A 328 9.03 -3.98 -17.43
N ARG A 329 8.29 -3.87 -18.53
CA ARG A 329 7.57 -2.64 -18.91
C ARG A 329 6.44 -2.32 -17.95
N THR A 330 5.74 -3.34 -17.45
CA THR A 330 4.71 -3.20 -16.42
C THR A 330 5.33 -2.72 -15.11
N ALA A 331 6.45 -3.30 -14.67
CA ALA A 331 7.17 -2.86 -13.47
C ALA A 331 7.59 -1.38 -13.56
N LEU A 332 8.19 -0.97 -14.69
CA LEU A 332 8.62 0.41 -14.91
C LEU A 332 7.43 1.40 -14.86
N VAL A 333 6.31 1.09 -15.51
CA VAL A 333 5.12 1.96 -15.52
C VAL A 333 4.45 1.99 -14.15
N SER A 334 4.33 0.86 -13.45
CA SER A 334 3.81 0.80 -12.08
C SER A 334 4.59 1.71 -11.13
N LEU A 335 5.92 1.54 -11.09
CA LEU A 335 6.81 2.34 -10.25
C LEU A 335 6.79 3.83 -10.62
N SER A 336 6.71 4.15 -11.91
CA SER A 336 6.67 5.54 -12.39
C SER A 336 5.38 6.24 -11.95
N LEU A 337 4.22 5.60 -12.15
CA LEU A 337 2.93 6.10 -11.70
C LEU A 337 2.88 6.24 -10.17
N GLU A 338 3.36 5.24 -9.44
CA GLU A 338 3.41 5.28 -7.97
C GLU A 338 4.29 6.41 -7.45
N LYS A 339 5.51 6.60 -7.98
CA LYS A 339 6.36 7.73 -7.55
C LYS A 339 5.82 9.10 -7.98
N ALA A 340 5.00 9.19 -9.03
CA ALA A 340 4.28 10.42 -9.35
C ALA A 340 3.16 10.69 -8.34
N ILE A 341 2.37 9.67 -7.98
CA ILE A 341 1.30 9.76 -6.97
C ILE A 341 1.87 10.14 -5.60
N ASP A 342 2.94 9.49 -5.14
CA ASP A 342 3.65 9.83 -3.89
C ASP A 342 4.12 11.30 -3.85
N ARG A 343 4.47 11.87 -5.01
CA ARG A 343 5.05 13.21 -5.14
C ARG A 343 4.01 14.33 -5.14
N VAL A 344 2.84 14.12 -5.76
CA VAL A 344 1.81 15.18 -5.90
C VAL A 344 0.52 14.90 -5.12
N GLY A 345 0.34 13.67 -4.63
CA GLY A 345 -0.90 13.13 -4.06
C GLY A 345 -1.90 12.70 -5.14
N PHE A 346 -2.60 11.58 -4.92
CA PHE A 346 -3.52 11.02 -5.93
C PHE A 346 -4.55 12.02 -6.48
N ASN A 347 -5.19 12.81 -5.61
CA ASN A 347 -6.20 13.80 -6.03
C ASN A 347 -5.62 14.93 -6.92
N SER A 348 -4.30 15.14 -6.92
CA SER A 348 -3.59 16.10 -7.78
C SER A 348 -3.13 15.48 -9.11
N PHE A 349 -3.14 14.15 -9.22
CA PHE A 349 -2.67 13.38 -10.36
C PHE A 349 -3.85 13.04 -11.30
N PRO A 350 -3.70 13.16 -12.64
CA PRO A 350 -2.50 13.54 -13.39
C PRO A 350 -2.34 15.04 -13.62
N ALA A 351 -3.20 15.90 -13.03
CA ALA A 351 -3.26 17.32 -13.35
C ALA A 351 -1.93 18.08 -13.13
N GLN A 352 -1.21 17.76 -12.04
CA GLN A 352 0.09 18.33 -11.68
C GLN A 352 1.30 17.57 -12.28
N ASP A 353 1.14 16.32 -12.73
CA ASP A 353 2.20 15.54 -13.40
C ASP A 353 1.67 14.87 -14.67
N ARG A 354 1.46 15.71 -15.68
CA ARG A 354 1.01 15.29 -17.00
C ARG A 354 2.09 14.53 -17.77
N GLY A 355 3.37 14.73 -17.43
CA GLY A 355 4.51 14.12 -18.12
C GLY A 355 4.61 12.62 -17.82
N THR A 356 4.58 12.25 -16.54
CA THR A 356 4.58 10.83 -16.15
C THR A 356 3.30 10.12 -16.62
N PHE A 357 2.14 10.78 -16.52
CA PHE A 357 0.88 10.22 -17.01
C PHE A 357 0.86 9.99 -18.53
N ALA A 358 1.28 10.97 -19.33
CA ALA A 358 1.39 10.82 -20.79
C ALA A 358 2.38 9.72 -21.19
N SER A 359 3.45 9.53 -20.41
CA SER A 359 4.43 8.46 -20.61
C SER A 359 3.83 7.07 -20.32
N ALA A 360 2.99 6.96 -19.28
CA ALA A 360 2.25 5.74 -18.97
C ALA A 360 1.19 5.42 -20.04
N VAL A 361 0.44 6.43 -20.50
CA VAL A 361 -0.49 6.36 -21.64
C VAL A 361 0.24 5.83 -22.89
N ALA A 362 1.43 6.38 -23.20
CA ALA A 362 2.24 5.94 -24.33
C ALA A 362 2.78 4.49 -24.24
N ALA A 363 2.72 3.83 -23.07
CA ALA A 363 3.07 2.41 -22.94
C ALA A 363 2.02 1.46 -23.56
N GLY A 364 0.78 1.95 -23.78
CA GLY A 364 -0.27 1.25 -24.50
C GLY A 364 -1.15 0.32 -23.65
N PRO A 365 -2.30 -0.14 -24.21
CA PRO A 365 -3.35 -0.81 -23.45
C PRO A 365 -2.91 -2.14 -22.83
N ALA A 366 -2.03 -2.92 -23.49
CA ALA A 366 -1.56 -4.20 -22.96
C ALA A 366 -0.73 -4.05 -21.67
N VAL A 367 0.08 -3.00 -21.57
CA VAL A 367 0.86 -2.70 -20.36
C VAL A 367 -0.07 -2.19 -19.26
N LEU A 368 -0.93 -1.23 -19.57
CA LEU A 368 -1.82 -0.61 -18.58
C LEU A 368 -2.88 -1.59 -18.04
N ALA A 369 -3.33 -2.55 -18.85
CA ALA A 369 -4.15 -3.67 -18.41
C ALA A 369 -3.45 -4.52 -17.34
N GLU A 370 -2.16 -4.81 -17.52
CA GLU A 370 -1.40 -5.63 -16.58
C GLU A 370 -0.97 -4.84 -15.34
N VAL A 371 -0.64 -3.54 -15.48
CA VAL A 371 -0.47 -2.62 -14.33
C VAL A 371 -1.74 -2.59 -13.48
N LEU A 372 -2.92 -2.46 -14.11
CA LEU A 372 -4.22 -2.46 -13.42
C LEU A 372 -4.45 -3.77 -12.65
N ARG A 373 -4.25 -4.93 -13.29
CA ARG A 373 -4.39 -6.24 -12.63
C ARG A 373 -3.43 -6.43 -11.46
N LYS A 374 -2.14 -6.17 -11.66
CA LYS A 374 -1.14 -6.34 -10.61
C LYS A 374 -1.35 -5.36 -9.46
N ALA A 375 -1.75 -4.11 -9.74
CA ALA A 375 -2.07 -3.13 -8.70
C ALA A 375 -3.32 -3.52 -7.89
N ILE A 376 -4.35 -4.11 -8.52
CA ILE A 376 -5.50 -4.69 -7.80
C ILE A 376 -5.04 -5.86 -6.91
N ALA A 377 -4.21 -6.78 -7.43
CA ALA A 377 -3.72 -7.93 -6.67
C ALA A 377 -2.78 -7.56 -5.51
N ASP A 378 -1.92 -6.55 -5.70
CA ASP A 378 -1.02 -6.00 -4.68
C ASP A 378 -1.76 -5.04 -3.70
N GLY A 379 -3.05 -4.75 -3.89
CA GLY A 379 -3.86 -3.88 -3.03
C GLY A 379 -3.59 -2.37 -3.15
N LYS A 380 -2.98 -1.94 -4.26
CA LYS A 380 -2.55 -0.56 -4.54
C LYS A 380 -3.64 0.23 -5.26
N ASP A 381 -4.73 0.55 -4.56
CA ASP A 381 -5.93 1.18 -5.14
C ASP A 381 -5.68 2.49 -5.91
N GLU A 382 -4.72 3.31 -5.47
CA GLU A 382 -4.40 4.58 -6.15
C GLU A 382 -3.65 4.35 -7.47
N LEU A 383 -2.69 3.42 -7.49
CA LEU A 383 -2.02 2.98 -8.71
C LEU A 383 -3.02 2.31 -9.67
N ALA A 384 -3.90 1.45 -9.17
CA ALA A 384 -4.93 0.78 -9.96
C ALA A 384 -5.94 1.79 -10.55
N ALA A 385 -6.37 2.80 -9.80
CA ALA A 385 -7.26 3.85 -10.30
C ALA A 385 -6.59 4.76 -11.35
N ALA A 386 -5.30 5.07 -11.17
CA ALA A 386 -4.50 5.79 -12.17
C ALA A 386 -4.32 4.95 -13.45
N ALA A 387 -4.04 3.65 -13.32
CA ALA A 387 -3.91 2.72 -14.44
C ALA A 387 -5.23 2.52 -15.19
N ALA A 388 -6.37 2.41 -14.50
CA ALA A 388 -7.69 2.36 -15.12
C ALA A 388 -8.01 3.65 -15.90
N THR A 389 -7.66 4.82 -15.33
CA THR A 389 -7.85 6.11 -16.01
C THR A 389 -6.96 6.23 -17.26
N ALA A 390 -5.70 5.79 -17.20
CA ALA A 390 -4.80 5.78 -18.36
C ALA A 390 -5.26 4.77 -19.43
N LEU A 391 -5.67 3.56 -19.02
CA LEU A 391 -6.17 2.51 -19.91
C LEU A 391 -7.42 2.99 -20.69
N GLY A 392 -8.33 3.71 -20.01
CA GLY A 392 -9.50 4.32 -20.65
C GLY A 392 -9.19 5.30 -21.79
N GLN A 393 -7.99 5.90 -21.82
CA GLN A 393 -7.59 6.82 -22.89
C GLN A 393 -6.96 6.12 -24.11
N VAL A 394 -6.56 4.85 -23.98
CA VAL A 394 -5.85 4.09 -25.05
C VAL A 394 -6.55 2.81 -25.50
N THR A 395 -7.59 2.37 -24.79
CA THR A 395 -8.44 1.26 -25.23
C THR A 395 -9.28 1.68 -26.44
N ASP A 396 -9.21 0.92 -27.53
CA ASP A 396 -10.25 1.00 -28.57
C ASP A 396 -11.54 0.39 -28.01
N ARG A 397 -12.64 1.15 -28.07
CA ARG A 397 -13.98 0.72 -27.63
C ARG A 397 -14.44 -0.59 -28.30
N ALA A 398 -13.95 -0.92 -29.49
CA ALA A 398 -14.24 -2.16 -30.18
C ALA A 398 -13.65 -3.41 -29.48
N LEU A 399 -12.57 -3.25 -28.71
CA LEU A 399 -11.93 -4.34 -27.98
C LEU A 399 -12.73 -4.77 -26.74
N LEU A 400 -13.65 -3.94 -26.24
CA LEU A 400 -14.49 -4.27 -25.08
C LEU A 400 -15.35 -5.52 -25.30
N SER A 401 -15.83 -5.73 -26.54
CA SER A 401 -16.66 -6.88 -26.95
C SER A 401 -15.87 -7.98 -27.67
N GLY A 402 -14.60 -7.76 -28.02
CA GLY A 402 -13.86 -8.59 -28.97
C GLY A 402 -13.30 -9.93 -28.46
N THR A 403 -13.23 -10.12 -27.13
CA THR A 403 -12.43 -11.20 -26.51
C THR A 403 -13.22 -12.33 -25.85
N GLY A 404 -14.55 -12.24 -25.77
CA GLY A 404 -15.41 -13.19 -25.04
C GLY A 404 -15.30 -13.10 -23.50
N HIS A 405 -14.12 -12.79 -22.98
CA HIS A 405 -13.86 -12.43 -21.58
C HIS A 405 -14.09 -10.93 -21.32
N PRO A 406 -14.43 -10.52 -20.09
CA PRO A 406 -14.49 -9.11 -19.70
C PRO A 406 -13.16 -8.39 -19.93
N HIS A 407 -13.23 -7.16 -20.43
CA HIS A 407 -12.07 -6.27 -20.50
C HIS A 407 -11.59 -5.90 -19.08
N PRO A 408 -10.29 -5.67 -18.81
CA PRO A 408 -9.79 -5.36 -17.47
C PRO A 408 -10.46 -4.16 -16.76
N LEU A 409 -10.97 -3.19 -17.52
CA LEU A 409 -11.83 -2.13 -16.96
C LEU A 409 -13.17 -2.67 -16.42
N ALA A 410 -13.79 -3.64 -17.09
CA ALA A 410 -15.01 -4.29 -16.62
C ALA A 410 -14.75 -5.27 -15.45
N GLU A 411 -13.57 -5.91 -15.41
CA GLU A 411 -13.09 -6.68 -14.24
C GLU A 411 -12.92 -5.75 -13.02
N ALA A 412 -12.31 -4.58 -13.23
CA ALA A 412 -12.03 -3.58 -12.19
C ALA A 412 -13.26 -2.96 -11.52
N LEU A 413 -14.45 -3.02 -12.14
CA LEU A 413 -15.73 -2.68 -11.50
C LEU A 413 -16.04 -3.55 -10.26
N SER A 414 -15.37 -4.70 -10.12
CA SER A 414 -15.52 -5.64 -9.00
C SER A 414 -14.24 -5.83 -8.17
N ALA A 415 -13.23 -4.99 -8.39
CA ALA A 415 -12.06 -4.86 -7.52
C ALA A 415 -12.48 -4.37 -6.10
N PRO A 416 -11.70 -4.61 -5.03
CA PRO A 416 -12.07 -4.18 -3.68
C PRO A 416 -12.03 -2.65 -3.50
N GLY A 417 -11.08 -1.95 -4.15
CA GLY A 417 -10.84 -0.52 -3.94
C GLY A 417 -11.86 0.41 -4.62
N ALA A 418 -12.50 1.28 -3.83
CA ALA A 418 -13.48 2.25 -4.34
C ALA A 418 -12.91 3.21 -5.40
N ARG A 419 -11.67 3.71 -5.22
CA ARG A 419 -10.98 4.53 -6.25
C ARG A 419 -10.87 3.80 -7.60
N VAL A 420 -10.63 2.50 -7.57
CA VAL A 420 -10.47 1.65 -8.76
C VAL A 420 -11.80 1.44 -9.47
N GLN A 421 -12.83 1.04 -8.72
CA GLN A 421 -14.19 0.84 -9.22
C GLN A 421 -14.73 2.11 -9.91
N PHE A 422 -14.52 3.27 -9.29
CA PHE A 422 -14.96 4.56 -9.82
C PHE A 422 -14.20 4.94 -11.11
N ALA A 423 -12.86 4.88 -11.10
CA ALA A 423 -12.05 5.18 -12.27
C ALA A 423 -12.36 4.25 -13.46
N ALA A 424 -12.63 2.97 -13.18
CA ALA A 424 -13.03 1.99 -14.19
C ALA A 424 -14.43 2.28 -14.78
N ALA A 425 -15.41 2.64 -13.93
CA ALA A 425 -16.74 3.02 -14.39
C ALA A 425 -16.71 4.29 -15.25
N ARG A 426 -15.95 5.32 -14.83
CA ARG A 426 -15.71 6.53 -15.63
C ARG A 426 -15.10 6.21 -16.99
N ALA A 427 -13.99 5.45 -17.02
CA ALA A 427 -13.31 5.08 -18.26
C ALA A 427 -14.24 4.38 -19.26
N LEU A 428 -15.11 3.48 -18.79
CA LEU A 428 -16.08 2.78 -19.64
C LEU A 428 -17.15 3.73 -20.22
N VAL A 429 -17.64 4.71 -19.46
CA VAL A 429 -18.57 5.75 -19.96
C VAL A 429 -17.86 6.71 -20.92
N GLU A 430 -16.59 7.05 -20.67
CA GLU A 430 -15.80 7.95 -21.52
C GLU A 430 -15.49 7.34 -22.89
N LEU A 431 -15.20 6.03 -22.94
CA LEU A 431 -15.03 5.26 -24.18
C LEU A 431 -16.26 5.25 -25.08
N ALA A 432 -17.45 5.53 -24.53
CA ALA A 432 -18.73 5.58 -25.24
C ALA A 432 -18.95 4.39 -26.22
N PRO A 433 -18.99 3.14 -25.71
CA PRO A 433 -19.26 1.96 -26.53
C PRO A 433 -20.67 2.00 -27.14
N THR A 434 -20.81 1.36 -28.30
CA THR A 434 -22.06 1.34 -29.10
C THR A 434 -22.71 -0.05 -29.15
N GLN A 435 -22.17 -1.03 -28.42
CA GLN A 435 -22.67 -2.40 -28.32
C GLN A 435 -22.48 -2.91 -26.88
N PRO A 436 -23.32 -3.83 -26.38
CA PRO A 436 -23.10 -4.51 -25.11
C PRO A 436 -21.79 -5.30 -25.10
N PHE A 437 -21.18 -5.42 -23.92
CA PHE A 437 -19.94 -6.16 -23.71
C PHE A 437 -19.96 -6.88 -22.34
N PRO A 438 -19.12 -7.91 -22.12
CA PRO A 438 -19.13 -8.66 -20.87
C PRO A 438 -18.80 -7.76 -19.67
N GLY A 439 -19.78 -7.62 -18.75
CA GLY A 439 -19.71 -6.73 -17.58
C GLY A 439 -20.34 -5.34 -17.77
N SER A 440 -20.86 -4.99 -18.95
CA SER A 440 -21.49 -3.69 -19.21
C SER A 440 -22.59 -3.30 -18.22
N SER A 441 -23.46 -4.24 -17.83
CA SER A 441 -24.54 -4.02 -16.86
C SER A 441 -24.09 -3.74 -15.42
N ARG A 442 -22.78 -3.80 -15.12
CA ARG A 442 -22.24 -3.37 -13.82
C ARG A 442 -21.99 -1.87 -13.76
N VAL A 443 -21.84 -1.18 -14.89
CA VAL A 443 -21.44 0.24 -14.94
C VAL A 443 -22.45 1.16 -14.24
N VAL A 444 -23.74 1.06 -14.59
CA VAL A 444 -24.79 1.91 -14.00
C VAL A 444 -24.99 1.62 -12.51
N PRO A 445 -25.11 0.36 -12.03
CA PRO A 445 -25.15 0.06 -10.60
C PRO A 445 -23.93 0.57 -9.81
N THR A 446 -22.72 0.47 -10.38
CA THR A 446 -21.50 1.01 -9.73
C THR A 446 -21.61 2.53 -9.55
N LEU A 447 -22.00 3.28 -10.60
CA LEU A 447 -22.16 4.74 -10.53
C LEU A 447 -23.32 5.15 -9.62
N ALA A 448 -24.46 4.46 -9.68
CA ALA A 448 -25.62 4.70 -8.83
C ALA A 448 -25.26 4.63 -7.33
N ARG A 449 -24.47 3.64 -6.93
CA ARG A 449 -23.95 3.52 -5.56
C ARG A 449 -23.01 4.67 -5.18
N PHE A 450 -22.15 5.16 -6.09
CA PHE A 450 -21.31 6.32 -5.80
C PHE A 450 -22.12 7.61 -5.64
N ALA A 451 -23.17 7.82 -6.45
CA ALA A 451 -24.04 9.00 -6.37
C ALA A 451 -24.75 9.18 -5.00
N ILE A 452 -24.91 8.09 -4.22
CA ILE A 452 -25.51 8.11 -2.87
C ILE A 452 -24.49 8.00 -1.72
N SER A 453 -23.19 7.86 -2.00
CA SER A 453 -22.15 7.49 -1.02
C SER A 453 -21.66 8.64 -0.13
N GLN A 454 -22.58 9.52 0.32
CA GLN A 454 -22.25 10.61 1.24
C GLN A 454 -22.19 10.18 2.71
N ARG A 455 -22.80 9.06 3.08
CA ARG A 455 -22.69 8.50 4.44
C ARG A 455 -21.28 7.92 4.69
N PRO A 456 -20.78 7.95 5.93
CA PRO A 456 -19.58 7.19 6.29
C PRO A 456 -19.79 5.71 5.95
N PRO A 457 -18.78 5.01 5.39
CA PRO A 457 -18.92 3.60 5.03
C PRO A 457 -19.26 2.75 6.25
N ARG A 458 -19.94 1.62 6.05
CA ARG A 458 -20.31 0.71 7.13
C ARG A 458 -19.18 -0.30 7.42
N ALA A 459 -19.03 -0.64 8.70
CA ALA A 459 -18.09 -1.67 9.14
C ALA A 459 -18.80 -2.65 10.07
N VAL A 460 -18.93 -3.91 9.66
CA VAL A 460 -19.60 -4.91 10.49
C VAL A 460 -18.63 -5.49 11.51
N VAL A 461 -18.95 -5.41 12.79
CA VAL A 461 -18.21 -6.06 13.89
C VAL A 461 -19.02 -7.25 14.35
N ILE A 462 -18.44 -8.44 14.31
CA ILE A 462 -19.06 -9.67 14.83
C ILE A 462 -18.31 -10.09 16.09
N ASP A 463 -18.91 -9.86 17.26
CA ASP A 463 -18.33 -10.26 18.56
C ASP A 463 -19.40 -10.65 19.59
N GLY A 464 -19.31 -11.88 20.09
CA GLY A 464 -20.15 -12.35 21.19
C GLY A 464 -19.95 -11.61 22.51
N ASN A 465 -18.87 -10.81 22.67
CA ASN A 465 -18.73 -9.91 23.82
C ASN A 465 -19.13 -8.48 23.44
N PRO A 466 -20.30 -7.97 23.88
CA PRO A 466 -20.77 -6.65 23.47
C PRO A 466 -19.89 -5.50 23.97
N ASN A 467 -19.16 -5.65 25.08
CA ASN A 467 -18.30 -4.58 25.60
C ASN A 467 -17.05 -4.41 24.72
N ARG A 468 -16.39 -5.52 24.36
CA ARG A 468 -15.24 -5.54 23.44
C ARG A 468 -15.65 -5.16 22.02
N GLY A 469 -16.79 -5.68 21.55
CA GLY A 469 -17.39 -5.29 20.27
C GLY A 469 -17.67 -3.79 20.18
N ASN A 470 -18.24 -3.17 21.23
CA ASN A 470 -18.47 -1.72 21.28
C ASN A 470 -17.15 -0.92 21.32
N GLN A 471 -16.11 -1.41 22.00
CA GLN A 471 -14.80 -0.76 22.03
C GLN A 471 -14.12 -0.78 20.66
N LEU A 472 -14.28 -1.87 19.90
CA LEU A 472 -13.82 -2.00 18.52
C LEU A 472 -14.64 -1.12 17.55
N ALA A 473 -15.97 -1.12 17.70
CA ALA A 473 -16.90 -0.28 16.96
C ALA A 473 -16.60 1.22 17.17
N GLY A 474 -16.37 1.65 18.41
CA GLY A 474 -15.97 3.02 18.73
C GLY A 474 -14.62 3.41 18.09
N SER A 475 -13.70 2.45 17.97
CA SER A 475 -12.43 2.64 17.25
C SER A 475 -12.64 2.78 15.74
N LEU A 476 -13.49 1.95 15.12
CA LEU A 476 -13.89 2.09 13.71
C LEU A 476 -14.60 3.43 13.45
N LYS A 477 -15.46 3.88 14.36
CA LYS A 477 -16.13 5.18 14.26
C LYS A 477 -15.13 6.35 14.29
N ALA A 478 -14.07 6.25 15.09
CA ALA A 478 -12.97 7.21 15.09
C ALA A 478 -12.12 7.17 13.79
N LEU A 479 -12.17 6.07 13.02
CA LEU A 479 -11.55 5.96 11.69
C LEU A 479 -12.46 6.40 10.54
N GLY A 480 -13.70 6.81 10.83
CA GLY A 480 -14.66 7.34 9.86
C GLY A 480 -15.76 6.38 9.42
N TYR A 481 -15.95 5.25 10.11
CA TYR A 481 -17.01 4.28 9.81
C TYR A 481 -18.33 4.55 10.55
N GLU A 482 -19.43 4.04 9.99
CA GLU A 482 -20.65 3.71 10.73
C GLU A 482 -20.58 2.22 11.16
N PRO A 483 -20.16 1.90 12.39
CA PRO A 483 -19.99 0.52 12.81
C PRO A 483 -21.34 -0.15 13.10
N VAL A 484 -21.48 -1.41 12.68
CA VAL A 484 -22.65 -2.26 12.94
C VAL A 484 -22.18 -3.42 13.82
N LEU A 485 -22.53 -3.42 15.11
CA LEU A 485 -22.12 -4.47 16.05
C LEU A 485 -23.20 -5.55 16.12
N GLU A 486 -22.85 -6.75 15.66
CA GLU A 486 -23.69 -7.94 15.73
C GLU A 486 -23.06 -8.98 16.68
N ILE A 487 -23.90 -9.66 17.46
CA ILE A 487 -23.45 -10.63 18.48
C ILE A 487 -23.39 -12.08 17.97
N SER A 488 -24.03 -12.36 16.83
CA SER A 488 -24.02 -13.68 16.18
C SER A 488 -23.49 -13.62 14.74
N GLY A 489 -22.99 -14.77 14.27
CA GLY A 489 -22.45 -14.90 12.91
C GLY A 489 -23.47 -14.70 11.79
N ASP A 490 -24.71 -15.16 12.01
CA ASP A 490 -25.80 -15.08 11.03
C ASP A 490 -26.44 -13.68 10.96
N GLN A 491 -26.36 -12.89 12.04
CA GLN A 491 -26.71 -11.48 12.06
C GLN A 491 -25.64 -10.66 11.35
N GLY A 492 -24.37 -10.87 11.71
CA GLY A 492 -23.22 -10.21 11.06
C GLY A 492 -23.11 -10.48 9.56
N PHE A 493 -23.40 -11.71 9.12
CA PHE A 493 -23.48 -12.03 7.70
C PHE A 493 -24.58 -11.23 6.98
N ARG A 494 -25.78 -11.14 7.56
CA ARG A 494 -26.88 -10.32 6.99
C ARG A 494 -26.54 -8.84 6.96
N ALA A 495 -26.03 -8.28 8.05
CA ALA A 495 -25.55 -6.90 8.12
C ALA A 495 -24.50 -6.57 7.05
N ALA A 496 -23.64 -7.53 6.69
CA ALA A 496 -22.64 -7.39 5.62
C ALA A 496 -23.21 -7.59 4.21
N ALA A 497 -24.24 -8.42 4.04
CA ALA A 497 -24.76 -8.84 2.75
C ALA A 497 -25.97 -8.02 2.27
N ASP A 498 -26.67 -7.33 3.18
CA ASP A 498 -27.87 -6.55 2.89
C ASP A 498 -27.56 -5.05 2.66
N SER A 499 -26.29 -4.64 2.74
CA SER A 499 -25.85 -3.23 2.70
C SER A 499 -24.61 -3.03 1.81
N ALA A 500 -24.77 -2.37 0.65
CA ALA A 500 -23.73 -2.25 -0.39
C ALA A 500 -22.61 -1.22 -0.08
N ASP A 501 -22.70 -0.57 1.07
CA ASP A 501 -21.79 0.43 1.65
C ASP A 501 -20.88 -0.14 2.76
N VAL A 502 -20.96 -1.45 3.03
CA VAL A 502 -20.02 -2.14 3.92
C VAL A 502 -18.69 -2.29 3.22
N GLU A 503 -17.62 -1.72 3.79
CA GLU A 503 -16.25 -1.85 3.26
C GLU A 503 -15.46 -2.98 3.91
N LEU A 504 -15.85 -3.44 5.11
CA LEU A 504 -15.10 -4.44 5.86
C LEU A 504 -15.96 -5.18 6.91
N VAL A 505 -15.52 -6.39 7.25
CA VAL A 505 -16.07 -7.18 8.36
C VAL A 505 -14.95 -7.54 9.34
N VAL A 506 -15.17 -7.30 10.64
CA VAL A 506 -14.21 -7.61 11.72
C VAL A 506 -14.81 -8.67 12.63
N VAL A 507 -14.24 -9.87 12.62
CA VAL A 507 -14.76 -11.05 13.31
C VAL A 507 -13.88 -11.39 14.51
N SER A 508 -14.49 -11.47 15.69
CA SER A 508 -13.84 -11.90 16.93
C SER A 508 -13.42 -13.36 16.82
N GLN A 509 -12.22 -13.70 17.28
CA GLN A 509 -11.84 -15.11 17.44
C GLN A 509 -12.60 -15.79 18.60
N ALA A 510 -13.09 -15.01 19.57
CA ALA A 510 -13.94 -15.56 20.63
C ALA A 510 -15.25 -16.08 20.05
N GLN A 511 -15.80 -17.15 20.64
CA GLN A 511 -16.99 -17.81 20.10
C GLN A 511 -18.18 -16.83 20.04
N PRO A 512 -18.77 -16.59 18.85
CA PRO A 512 -19.97 -15.79 18.70
C PRO A 512 -21.15 -16.41 19.47
N HIS A 513 -22.18 -15.62 19.74
CA HIS A 513 -23.46 -16.20 20.14
C HIS A 513 -24.14 -16.87 18.92
N GLY A 514 -24.98 -17.88 19.17
CA GLY A 514 -25.69 -18.63 18.13
C GLY A 514 -24.94 -19.88 17.64
N ALA A 515 -25.38 -20.40 16.49
CA ALA A 515 -24.93 -21.69 15.96
C ALA A 515 -23.65 -21.63 15.12
N TRP A 516 -23.34 -20.46 14.54
CA TRP A 516 -22.20 -20.30 13.63
C TRP A 516 -20.91 -20.04 14.39
N ASN A 517 -19.92 -20.91 14.19
CA ASN A 517 -18.55 -20.69 14.65
C ASN A 517 -17.74 -19.83 13.65
N LEU A 518 -16.51 -19.46 14.01
CA LEU A 518 -15.64 -18.62 13.17
C LEU A 518 -15.45 -19.18 11.75
N ILE A 519 -15.31 -20.49 11.58
CA ILE A 519 -15.14 -21.12 10.26
C ILE A 519 -16.43 -21.01 9.45
N ASP A 520 -17.60 -21.16 10.08
CA ASP A 520 -18.91 -21.05 9.41
C ASP A 520 -19.12 -19.60 8.91
N ILE A 521 -18.78 -18.61 9.74
CA ILE A 521 -18.84 -17.18 9.37
C ILE A 521 -17.95 -16.90 8.16
N LEU A 522 -16.69 -17.32 8.21
CA LEU A 522 -15.74 -17.12 7.11
C LEU A 522 -16.17 -17.85 5.84
N THR A 523 -16.71 -19.07 5.97
CA THR A 523 -17.21 -19.86 4.84
C THR A 523 -18.40 -19.16 4.18
N ASN A 524 -19.39 -18.70 4.94
CA ASN A 524 -20.55 -18.02 4.37
C ASN A 524 -20.18 -16.67 3.74
N LEU A 525 -19.40 -15.83 4.45
CA LEU A 525 -18.93 -14.54 3.94
C LEU A 525 -18.05 -14.66 2.69
N LYS A 526 -17.34 -15.78 2.49
CA LYS A 526 -16.51 -16.02 1.29
C LYS A 526 -17.20 -16.84 0.20
N SER A 527 -18.43 -17.30 0.43
CA SER A 527 -19.23 -18.06 -0.55
C SER A 527 -20.38 -17.26 -1.15
N ASP A 528 -20.91 -16.23 -0.46
CA ASP A 528 -21.93 -15.34 -1.01
C ASP A 528 -21.29 -14.26 -1.90
N ALA A 529 -21.77 -14.13 -3.14
CA ALA A 529 -21.22 -13.22 -4.15
C ALA A 529 -21.26 -11.72 -3.77
N ARG A 530 -22.10 -11.33 -2.80
CA ARG A 530 -22.17 -9.95 -2.27
C ARG A 530 -21.05 -9.66 -1.26
N THR A 531 -20.64 -10.66 -0.49
CA THR A 531 -19.69 -10.49 0.63
C THR A 531 -18.30 -11.07 0.38
N ALA A 532 -18.13 -11.95 -0.62
CA ALA A 532 -16.86 -12.64 -0.89
C ALA A 532 -15.66 -11.69 -1.09
N ASN A 533 -15.88 -10.56 -1.75
CA ASN A 533 -14.84 -9.56 -2.01
C ASN A 533 -14.58 -8.59 -0.84
N LEU A 534 -15.38 -8.63 0.23
CA LEU A 534 -15.17 -7.78 1.41
C LEU A 534 -13.87 -8.19 2.15
N PRO A 535 -13.00 -7.24 2.51
CA PRO A 535 -11.97 -7.43 3.53
C PRO A 535 -12.55 -8.02 4.83
N VAL A 536 -12.07 -9.20 5.22
CA VAL A 536 -12.43 -9.82 6.51
C VAL A 536 -11.21 -9.86 7.42
N TYR A 537 -11.37 -9.32 8.62
CA TYR A 537 -10.32 -9.21 9.62
C TYR A 537 -10.69 -10.05 10.85
N ILE A 538 -9.86 -11.03 11.20
CA ILE A 538 -10.02 -11.89 12.38
C ILE A 538 -9.19 -11.29 13.51
N TYR A 539 -9.78 -10.89 14.64
CA TYR A 539 -9.02 -10.26 15.73
C TYR A 539 -8.98 -11.08 17.03
N GLY A 540 -7.85 -10.97 17.75
CA GLY A 540 -7.64 -11.64 19.02
C GLY A 540 -6.24 -11.44 19.63
N PRO A 541 -5.90 -12.15 20.72
CA PRO A 541 -4.55 -12.13 21.29
C PRO A 541 -3.49 -12.74 20.36
N LEU A 542 -2.31 -12.10 20.30
CA LEU A 542 -1.17 -12.40 19.41
C LEU A 542 -0.78 -13.88 19.25
N LYS A 543 -0.97 -14.73 20.29
CA LYS A 543 -0.64 -16.17 20.22
C LYS A 543 -1.39 -16.91 19.10
N LEU A 544 -2.63 -16.50 18.81
CA LEU A 544 -3.50 -17.11 17.80
C LEU A 544 -2.92 -17.09 16.39
N GLU A 545 -2.09 -16.11 16.06
CA GLU A 545 -1.45 -15.99 14.74
C GLU A 545 -0.53 -17.18 14.45
N ARG A 546 0.19 -17.65 15.48
CA ARG A 546 0.97 -18.91 15.43
C ARG A 546 0.06 -20.13 15.54
N ASP A 547 -0.84 -20.13 16.51
CA ASP A 547 -1.65 -21.31 16.88
C ASP A 547 -2.71 -21.68 15.83
N ARG A 548 -3.04 -20.77 14.89
CA ARG A 548 -4.07 -20.97 13.84
C ARG A 548 -3.59 -20.60 12.42
N SER A 549 -2.30 -20.71 12.14
CA SER A 549 -1.72 -20.55 10.79
C SER A 549 -2.48 -21.34 9.70
N SER A 550 -2.91 -22.57 10.00
CA SER A 550 -3.72 -23.40 9.08
C SER A 550 -5.07 -22.79 8.68
N LEU A 551 -5.70 -21.99 9.55
CA LEU A 551 -6.98 -21.32 9.24
C LEU A 551 -6.77 -20.17 8.25
N LEU A 552 -5.69 -19.40 8.41
CA LEU A 552 -5.30 -18.35 7.47
C LEU A 552 -4.89 -18.93 6.10
N ALA A 553 -4.28 -20.13 6.09
CA ALA A 553 -4.01 -20.85 4.86
C ALA A 553 -5.29 -21.33 4.13
N SER A 554 -6.35 -21.68 4.85
CA SER A 554 -7.66 -22.00 4.26
C SER A 554 -8.46 -20.77 3.80
N PHE A 555 -8.23 -19.60 4.42
CA PHE A 555 -8.91 -18.35 4.09
C PHE A 555 -7.90 -17.22 3.80
N PRO A 556 -7.13 -17.28 2.69
CA PRO A 556 -6.08 -16.30 2.37
C PRO A 556 -6.62 -14.89 2.11
N ALA A 557 -7.93 -14.75 1.85
CA ALA A 557 -8.64 -13.48 1.73
C ALA A 557 -9.16 -12.93 3.08
N ALA A 558 -8.69 -13.47 4.21
CA ALA A 558 -8.92 -12.95 5.56
C ALA A 558 -7.57 -12.69 6.27
N ARG A 559 -7.46 -11.56 7.00
CA ARG A 559 -6.23 -11.16 7.69
C ARG A 559 -6.39 -11.27 9.21
N PHE A 560 -5.36 -11.70 9.92
CA PHE A 560 -5.35 -11.67 11.39
C PHE A 560 -4.92 -10.27 11.90
N LEU A 561 -5.56 -9.81 12.96
CA LEU A 561 -5.20 -8.59 13.69
C LEU A 561 -4.98 -8.92 15.18
N VAL A 562 -3.89 -8.41 15.75
CA VAL A 562 -3.77 -8.32 17.21
C VAL A 562 -4.88 -7.40 17.72
N GLN A 563 -5.58 -7.78 18.80
CA GLN A 563 -6.67 -6.96 19.35
C GLN A 563 -6.20 -5.51 19.60
N PRO A 564 -6.77 -4.51 18.91
CA PRO A 564 -6.32 -3.12 19.03
C PRO A 564 -6.77 -2.51 20.36
N VAL A 565 -5.94 -1.60 20.90
CA VAL A 565 -6.22 -0.86 22.14
C VAL A 565 -6.48 0.64 21.91
N SER A 566 -6.38 1.11 20.67
CA SER A 566 -6.73 2.47 20.24
C SER A 566 -7.02 2.53 18.74
N ALA A 567 -7.70 3.58 18.28
CA ALA A 567 -7.99 3.79 16.86
C ALA A 567 -6.71 3.90 16.00
N ALA A 568 -5.68 4.63 16.45
CA ALA A 568 -4.42 4.76 15.72
C ALA A 568 -3.64 3.43 15.61
N ILE A 569 -3.71 2.57 16.64
CA ILE A 569 -3.14 1.21 16.57
C ILE A 569 -3.96 0.34 15.61
N PHE A 570 -5.29 0.49 15.60
CA PHE A 570 -6.15 -0.22 14.64
C PHE A 570 -5.89 0.21 13.19
N GLU A 571 -5.77 1.52 12.93
CA GLU A 571 -5.37 2.09 11.64
C GLU A 571 -4.03 1.53 11.16
N THR A 572 -3.04 1.44 12.06
CA THR A 572 -1.73 0.85 11.77
C THR A 572 -1.86 -0.65 11.43
N LEU A 573 -2.65 -1.40 12.19
CA LEU A 573 -2.84 -2.86 12.00
C LEU A 573 -3.68 -3.20 10.76
N LEU A 574 -4.60 -2.32 10.33
CA LEU A 574 -5.35 -2.46 9.08
C LEU A 574 -4.47 -2.22 7.83
N GLY A 575 -3.32 -1.55 8.00
CA GLY A 575 -2.46 -1.09 6.90
C GLY A 575 -2.85 0.30 6.37
N GLY A 576 -3.39 1.16 7.24
CA GLY A 576 -4.05 2.42 6.90
C GLY A 576 -5.58 2.30 6.98
N ARG A 577 -6.29 3.39 6.66
CA ARG A 577 -7.77 3.36 6.55
C ARG A 577 -8.17 2.55 5.31
N PRO A 578 -9.07 1.57 5.40
CA PRO A 578 -9.70 0.98 4.22
C PRO A 578 -10.61 2.02 3.51
N ALA A 579 -11.22 2.92 4.30
CA ALA A 579 -11.90 4.14 3.87
C ALA A 579 -10.87 5.18 3.37
N LYS A 580 -10.24 4.90 2.23
CA LYS A 580 -9.23 5.74 1.58
C LYS A 580 -9.80 7.01 0.94
N LEU A 581 -11.10 7.29 1.12
CA LEU A 581 -11.80 8.43 0.55
C LEU A 581 -12.14 9.46 1.63
N SER A 582 -11.61 10.68 1.48
CA SER A 582 -12.03 11.83 2.29
C SER A 582 -13.52 12.15 2.08
N GLU A 583 -14.11 12.98 2.94
CA GLU A 583 -15.48 13.49 2.73
C GLU A 583 -15.58 14.30 1.42
N ALA A 584 -14.55 15.08 1.08
CA ALA A 584 -14.45 15.78 -0.19
C ALA A 584 -14.30 14.81 -1.38
N ASP A 585 -13.58 13.69 -1.21
CA ASP A 585 -13.43 12.68 -2.26
C ASP A 585 -14.77 11.99 -2.53
N ARG A 586 -15.53 11.65 -1.46
CA ARG A 586 -16.87 11.05 -1.57
C ARG A 586 -17.87 12.02 -2.20
N ALA A 587 -17.86 13.30 -1.81
CA ALA A 587 -18.69 14.33 -2.44
C ALA A 587 -18.34 14.52 -3.93
N GLY A 588 -17.05 14.56 -4.27
CA GLY A 588 -16.56 14.64 -5.64
C GLY A 588 -17.00 13.45 -6.50
N TYR A 589 -16.76 12.23 -6.01
CA TYR A 589 -17.18 11.00 -6.70
C TYR A 589 -18.70 10.90 -6.84
N ALA A 590 -19.48 11.37 -5.86
CA ALA A 590 -20.93 11.40 -5.97
C ALA A 590 -21.41 12.38 -7.06
N SER A 591 -20.84 13.59 -7.11
CA SER A 591 -21.17 14.62 -8.12
C SER A 591 -20.75 14.21 -9.53
N GLU A 592 -19.55 13.62 -9.67
CA GLU A 592 -19.05 13.08 -10.93
C GLU A 592 -19.84 11.82 -11.35
N ALA A 593 -20.23 10.93 -10.43
CA ALA A 593 -21.09 9.78 -10.72
C ALA A 593 -22.48 10.18 -11.23
N ALA A 594 -23.14 11.14 -10.57
CA ALA A 594 -24.43 11.66 -11.02
C ALA A 594 -24.31 12.32 -12.41
N SER A 595 -23.20 13.02 -12.68
CA SER A 595 -22.90 13.61 -13.98
C SER A 595 -22.66 12.56 -15.08
N LEU A 596 -21.99 11.45 -14.74
CA LEU A 596 -21.79 10.31 -15.64
C LEU A 596 -23.11 9.58 -15.93
N LEU A 597 -23.99 9.40 -14.93
CA LEU A 597 -25.34 8.85 -15.14
C LEU A 597 -26.19 9.74 -16.06
N ALA A 598 -26.16 11.07 -15.87
CA ALA A 598 -26.82 12.01 -16.78
C ALA A 598 -26.27 11.93 -18.22
N ARG A 599 -24.95 11.77 -18.38
CA ARG A 599 -24.30 11.54 -19.68
C ARG A 599 -24.74 10.24 -20.35
N ILE A 600 -25.01 9.18 -19.59
CA ILE A 600 -25.58 7.92 -20.11
C ILE A 600 -27.05 8.13 -20.54
N ALA A 601 -27.87 8.80 -19.72
CA ALA A 601 -29.30 9.02 -19.99
C ALA A 601 -29.55 9.87 -21.26
N GLY A 602 -28.66 10.85 -21.51
CA GLY A 602 -28.60 11.60 -22.76
C GLY A 602 -28.17 10.78 -24.00
N GLN A 603 -27.82 9.51 -23.84
CA GLN A 603 -27.38 8.61 -24.91
C GLN A 603 -28.30 7.36 -25.03
N PRO A 604 -29.52 7.47 -25.59
CA PRO A 604 -30.46 6.36 -25.73
C PRO A 604 -29.97 5.14 -26.55
N LYS A 605 -28.85 5.25 -27.27
CA LYS A 605 -28.20 4.15 -28.01
C LYS A 605 -27.00 3.55 -27.26
N SER A 606 -26.75 3.98 -26.03
CA SER A 606 -25.71 3.42 -25.16
C SER A 606 -26.13 2.01 -24.70
N PRO A 607 -25.19 1.03 -24.62
CA PRO A 607 -25.51 -0.30 -24.09
C PRO A 607 -25.96 -0.27 -22.63
N TYR A 608 -25.66 0.80 -21.89
CA TYR A 608 -26.06 1.01 -20.50
C TYR A 608 -27.50 1.54 -20.34
N ALA A 609 -28.17 1.93 -21.42
CA ALA A 609 -29.46 2.64 -21.34
C ALA A 609 -30.59 1.76 -20.75
N ALA A 610 -30.47 0.44 -20.85
CA ALA A 610 -31.42 -0.51 -20.26
C ALA A 610 -31.31 -0.60 -18.73
N ASP A 611 -30.14 -0.34 -18.15
CA ASP A 611 -29.89 -0.42 -16.71
C ASP A 611 -30.28 0.89 -15.96
N LEU A 612 -30.59 1.97 -16.68
CA LEU A 612 -30.86 3.30 -16.11
C LEU A 612 -32.08 3.35 -15.19
N SER A 613 -33.16 2.64 -15.50
CA SER A 613 -34.36 2.60 -14.65
C SER A 613 -34.05 2.02 -13.27
N ALA A 614 -33.19 0.99 -13.20
CA ALA A 614 -32.72 0.42 -11.95
C ALA A 614 -31.83 1.39 -11.11
N SER A 615 -31.46 2.55 -11.66
CA SER A 615 -30.77 3.62 -10.92
C SER A 615 -31.68 4.73 -10.38
N GLU A 616 -32.98 4.72 -10.69
CA GLU A 616 -33.95 5.74 -10.22
C GLU A 616 -33.86 5.96 -8.70
N PRO A 617 -33.90 4.93 -7.82
CA PRO A 617 -33.97 5.20 -6.38
C PRO A 617 -32.70 5.86 -5.84
N ALA A 618 -31.55 5.53 -6.45
CA ALA A 618 -30.27 6.14 -6.13
C ALA A 618 -30.18 7.58 -6.65
N LEU A 619 -30.70 7.85 -7.86
CA LEU A 619 -30.80 9.19 -8.42
C LEU A 619 -31.77 10.07 -7.63
N THR A 620 -32.88 9.54 -7.11
CA THR A 620 -33.83 10.27 -6.27
C THR A 620 -33.29 10.54 -4.85
N ILE A 621 -32.45 9.65 -4.30
CA ILE A 621 -31.65 9.96 -3.10
C ILE A 621 -30.63 11.08 -3.41
N ALA A 622 -29.93 11.01 -4.55
CA ALA A 622 -28.96 12.04 -4.97
C ALA A 622 -29.62 13.39 -5.28
N LEU A 623 -30.85 13.41 -5.84
CA LEU A 623 -31.64 14.62 -6.09
C LEU A 623 -31.85 15.46 -4.82
N ASN A 624 -31.82 14.81 -3.65
CA ASN A 624 -32.00 15.46 -2.37
C ASN A 624 -30.72 16.07 -1.76
N GLN A 625 -29.53 15.78 -2.27
CA GLN A 625 -28.26 16.27 -1.70
C GLN A 625 -27.70 17.47 -2.49
N PRO A 626 -27.13 18.51 -1.83
CA PRO A 626 -26.70 19.73 -2.51
C PRO A 626 -25.73 19.51 -3.67
N GLU A 627 -24.72 18.65 -3.48
CA GLU A 627 -23.57 18.45 -4.37
C GLU A 627 -23.91 17.64 -5.63
N THR A 628 -24.99 16.87 -5.60
CA THR A 628 -25.42 15.97 -6.69
C THR A 628 -26.76 16.37 -7.31
N SER A 629 -27.59 17.16 -6.61
CA SER A 629 -28.97 17.48 -6.99
C SER A 629 -29.18 17.89 -8.46
N LEU A 630 -28.38 18.82 -8.99
CA LEU A 630 -28.50 19.29 -10.38
C LEU A 630 -28.15 18.19 -11.41
N ALA A 631 -27.13 17.38 -11.13
CA ALA A 631 -26.71 16.29 -12.00
C ALA A 631 -27.71 15.11 -11.95
N ALA A 632 -28.18 14.76 -10.76
CA ALA A 632 -29.23 13.77 -10.55
C ALA A 632 -30.55 14.18 -11.22
N SER A 633 -30.95 15.45 -11.11
CA SER A 633 -32.08 16.03 -11.83
C SER A 633 -31.94 15.90 -13.35
N SER A 634 -30.72 16.09 -13.88
CA SER A 634 -30.47 15.88 -15.32
C SER A 634 -30.43 14.41 -15.75
N ALA A 635 -30.19 13.46 -14.84
CA ALA A 635 -30.28 12.04 -15.15
C ALA A 635 -31.75 11.60 -15.18
N LEU A 636 -32.52 11.92 -14.13
CA LEU A 636 -33.95 11.58 -13.99
C LEU A 636 -34.80 12.11 -15.17
N GLY A 637 -34.44 13.27 -15.75
CA GLY A 637 -35.13 13.84 -16.91
C GLY A 637 -35.09 12.98 -18.18
N ASP A 638 -34.18 12.01 -18.25
CA ASP A 638 -34.02 11.09 -19.37
C ASP A 638 -34.15 9.59 -18.94
N VAL A 639 -34.67 9.33 -17.72
CA VAL A 639 -35.08 8.01 -17.23
C VAL A 639 -36.59 7.78 -17.53
N PRO A 640 -36.97 6.63 -18.13
CA PRO A 640 -38.35 6.33 -18.51
C PRO A 640 -39.18 5.73 -17.34
N ASP A 641 -39.24 6.43 -16.21
CA ASP A 641 -39.87 5.91 -14.98
C ASP A 641 -40.86 6.92 -14.35
N PRO A 642 -42.02 6.48 -13.80
CA PRO A 642 -42.95 7.37 -13.11
C PRO A 642 -42.38 8.05 -11.87
N ASP A 643 -41.58 7.35 -11.06
CA ASP A 643 -41.07 7.90 -9.80
C ASP A 643 -39.96 8.93 -10.08
N ALA A 644 -39.25 8.81 -11.21
CA ALA A 644 -38.36 9.85 -11.73
C ALA A 644 -39.11 11.15 -12.09
N GLN A 645 -40.25 11.07 -12.80
CA GLN A 645 -41.05 12.27 -13.11
C GLN A 645 -41.70 12.88 -11.86
N GLN A 646 -42.19 12.05 -10.94
CA GLN A 646 -42.81 12.52 -9.70
C GLN A 646 -41.78 13.20 -8.78
N SER A 647 -40.58 12.63 -8.63
CA SER A 647 -39.49 13.22 -7.83
C SER A 647 -39.01 14.56 -8.39
N LEU A 648 -38.92 14.69 -9.72
CA LEU A 648 -38.66 15.98 -10.37
C LEU A 648 -39.80 16.99 -10.12
N ALA A 649 -41.07 16.56 -10.18
CA ALA A 649 -42.22 17.41 -9.94
C ALA A 649 -42.26 17.93 -8.49
N ASP A 650 -41.95 17.08 -7.51
CA ASP A 650 -41.91 17.49 -6.10
C ASP A 650 -40.78 18.49 -5.82
N VAL A 651 -39.62 18.37 -6.47
CA VAL A 651 -38.55 19.40 -6.39
C VAL A 651 -38.99 20.73 -7.00
N VAL A 652 -39.77 20.74 -8.09
CA VAL A 652 -40.34 21.97 -8.65
C VAL A 652 -41.35 22.60 -7.69
N LEU A 653 -42.10 21.77 -6.95
CA LEU A 653 -43.17 22.16 -6.02
C LEU A 653 -42.73 22.40 -4.57
N ASP A 654 -41.44 22.25 -4.27
CA ASP A 654 -40.86 22.44 -2.94
C ASP A 654 -40.20 23.84 -2.83
N PRO A 655 -40.80 24.80 -2.11
CA PRO A 655 -40.27 26.16 -1.98
C PRO A 655 -39.00 26.25 -1.11
N SER A 656 -38.59 25.16 -0.44
CA SER A 656 -37.32 25.12 0.30
C SER A 656 -36.10 24.86 -0.61
N ARG A 657 -36.33 24.45 -1.88
CA ARG A 657 -35.24 24.11 -2.81
C ARG A 657 -34.64 25.34 -3.49
N PRO A 658 -33.32 25.34 -3.78
CA PRO A 658 -32.67 26.42 -4.52
C PRO A 658 -33.36 26.73 -5.86
N VAL A 659 -33.46 28.02 -6.20
CA VAL A 659 -34.10 28.53 -7.43
C VAL A 659 -33.57 27.83 -8.69
N GLU A 660 -32.24 27.69 -8.79
CA GLU A 660 -31.59 27.00 -9.91
C GLU A 660 -31.98 25.52 -10.01
N LEU A 661 -32.11 24.82 -8.88
CA LEU A 661 -32.56 23.42 -8.86
C LEU A 661 -34.04 23.31 -9.26
N ARG A 662 -34.92 24.18 -8.75
CA ARG A 662 -36.35 24.21 -9.15
C ARG A 662 -36.50 24.43 -10.67
N ARG A 663 -35.73 25.36 -11.25
CA ARG A 663 -35.74 25.67 -12.69
C ARG A 663 -35.09 24.57 -13.53
N GLY A 664 -34.02 23.95 -13.03
CA GLY A 664 -33.39 22.77 -13.62
C GLY A 664 -34.37 21.60 -13.71
N SER A 665 -34.92 21.16 -12.58
CA SER A 665 -35.85 20.03 -12.51
C SER A 665 -37.12 20.24 -13.33
N ALA A 666 -37.65 21.46 -13.43
CA ALA A 666 -38.75 21.77 -14.33
C ALA A 666 -38.39 21.56 -15.82
N SER A 667 -37.19 21.98 -16.22
CA SER A 667 -36.71 21.83 -17.60
C SER A 667 -36.49 20.36 -17.96
N GLN A 668 -35.99 19.57 -17.00
CA GLN A 668 -35.76 18.12 -17.16
C GLN A 668 -37.07 17.32 -17.11
N LEU A 669 -38.01 17.70 -16.25
CA LEU A 669 -39.36 17.11 -16.19
C LEU A 669 -40.12 17.34 -17.50
N ALA A 670 -40.08 18.57 -18.03
CA ALA A 670 -40.69 18.87 -19.32
C ALA A 670 -40.09 18.06 -20.48
N ARG A 671 -38.77 17.80 -20.46
CA ARG A 671 -38.12 16.88 -21.41
C ARG A 671 -38.61 15.44 -21.23
N SER A 672 -38.65 14.94 -19.99
CA SER A 672 -39.15 13.59 -19.68
C SER A 672 -40.59 13.40 -20.18
N ILE A 673 -41.47 14.37 -19.91
CA ILE A 673 -42.85 14.39 -20.38
C ILE A 673 -42.92 14.38 -21.91
N GLN A 674 -42.09 15.17 -22.61
CA GLN A 674 -42.02 15.17 -24.08
C GLN A 674 -41.49 13.85 -24.65
N ARG A 675 -40.55 13.17 -23.97
CA ARG A 675 -39.84 11.98 -24.46
C ARG A 675 -40.55 10.66 -24.14
N PHE A 676 -41.24 10.58 -23.00
CA PHE A 676 -41.86 9.35 -22.48
C PHE A 676 -43.37 9.46 -22.20
N GLY A 677 -43.95 10.65 -22.34
CA GLY A 677 -45.34 10.93 -21.95
C GLY A 677 -45.48 11.38 -20.50
N PRO A 678 -46.67 11.86 -20.09
CA PRO A 678 -46.92 12.33 -18.74
C PRO A 678 -47.05 11.15 -17.75
N LEU A 679 -46.13 11.05 -16.80
CA LEU A 679 -46.13 10.07 -15.71
C LEU A 679 -46.24 10.72 -14.32
N VAL A 680 -46.39 12.05 -14.25
CA VAL A 680 -46.69 12.79 -13.01
C VAL A 680 -48.07 12.45 -12.47
N SER A 681 -48.24 12.52 -11.14
CA SER A 681 -49.56 12.32 -10.53
C SER A 681 -50.51 13.50 -10.82
N ALA A 682 -51.81 13.23 -10.91
CA ALA A 682 -52.84 14.27 -11.09
C ALA A 682 -52.84 15.32 -9.96
N ASN A 683 -52.37 14.95 -8.76
CA ASN A 683 -52.17 15.88 -7.64
C ASN A 683 -51.00 16.84 -7.92
N GLN A 684 -49.87 16.34 -8.43
CA GLN A 684 -48.74 17.18 -8.82
C GLN A 684 -49.08 18.08 -10.01
N GLU A 685 -49.84 17.61 -11.01
CA GLU A 685 -50.33 18.48 -12.09
C GLU A 685 -51.20 19.63 -11.54
N ALA A 686 -52.16 19.33 -10.66
CA ALA A 686 -52.99 20.35 -10.02
C ALA A 686 -52.16 21.35 -9.20
N ARG A 687 -51.16 20.87 -8.44
CA ARG A 687 -50.21 21.72 -7.69
C ARG A 687 -49.34 22.58 -8.61
N LEU A 688 -48.85 22.06 -9.73
CA LEU A 688 -48.05 22.82 -10.71
C LEU A 688 -48.87 23.96 -11.33
N VAL A 689 -50.15 23.70 -11.67
CA VAL A 689 -51.08 24.73 -12.16
C VAL A 689 -51.43 25.76 -11.10
N ALA A 690 -51.50 25.38 -9.82
CA ALA A 690 -51.67 26.32 -8.72
C ALA A 690 -50.43 27.20 -8.52
N GLU A 691 -49.24 26.60 -8.47
CA GLU A 691 -47.96 27.29 -8.33
C GLU A 691 -47.74 28.32 -9.46
N PHE A 692 -47.98 27.94 -10.71
CA PHE A 692 -47.90 28.85 -11.86
C PHE A 692 -48.88 30.05 -11.79
N ARG A 693 -49.93 29.97 -10.98
CA ARG A 693 -50.88 31.07 -10.75
C ARG A 693 -50.50 31.93 -9.55
N ALA A 694 -49.97 31.32 -8.49
CA ALA A 694 -49.61 31.97 -7.24
C ALA A 694 -48.23 32.64 -7.27
N GLU A 695 -47.26 32.07 -8.00
CA GLU A 695 -45.90 32.56 -8.06
C GLU A 695 -45.83 33.97 -8.70
N ALA A 696 -45.18 34.87 -7.97
CA ALA A 696 -45.06 36.29 -8.27
C ALA A 696 -43.71 36.63 -8.90
N ASP A 697 -42.63 35.89 -8.59
CA ASP A 697 -41.33 36.06 -9.25
C ASP A 697 -41.40 35.51 -10.68
N PRO A 698 -41.20 36.34 -11.73
CA PRO A 698 -41.18 35.88 -13.12
C PRO A 698 -40.19 34.75 -13.38
N GLN A 699 -39.04 34.70 -12.68
CA GLN A 699 -38.02 33.68 -12.88
C GLN A 699 -38.47 32.32 -12.37
N LEU A 700 -38.95 32.24 -11.13
CA LEU A 700 -39.53 31.02 -10.57
C LEU A 700 -40.77 30.58 -11.34
N ARG A 701 -41.63 31.53 -11.75
CA ARG A 701 -42.85 31.24 -12.51
C ARG A 701 -42.60 30.54 -13.85
N THR A 702 -41.43 30.72 -14.46
CA THR A 702 -41.09 29.97 -15.69
C THR A 702 -41.04 28.46 -15.48
N ALA A 703 -40.64 27.99 -14.29
CA ALA A 703 -40.43 26.57 -14.00
C ALA A 703 -41.73 25.74 -14.17
N PRO A 704 -42.80 25.93 -13.38
CA PRO A 704 -44.04 25.18 -13.59
C PRO A 704 -44.69 25.52 -14.95
N GLY A 705 -44.48 26.72 -15.50
CA GLY A 705 -44.99 27.11 -16.81
C GLY A 705 -44.47 26.24 -17.96
N ILE A 706 -43.17 25.89 -17.95
CA ILE A 706 -42.53 25.02 -18.94
C ILE A 706 -43.10 23.58 -18.84
N VAL A 707 -43.28 23.07 -17.61
CA VAL A 707 -43.88 21.74 -17.37
C VAL A 707 -45.33 21.67 -17.86
N ILE A 708 -46.15 22.67 -17.53
CA ILE A 708 -47.54 22.78 -18.00
C ILE A 708 -47.60 22.86 -19.54
N GLY A 709 -46.62 23.49 -20.18
CA GLY A 709 -46.46 23.49 -21.63
C GLY A 709 -46.28 22.08 -22.20
N ALA A 710 -45.42 21.27 -21.61
CA ALA A 710 -45.19 19.88 -22.02
C ALA A 710 -46.42 18.98 -21.80
N LEU A 711 -47.09 19.09 -20.65
CA LEU A 711 -48.33 18.34 -20.36
C LEU A 711 -49.44 18.64 -21.38
N ARG A 712 -49.59 19.91 -21.76
CA ARG A 712 -50.56 20.33 -22.80
C ARG A 712 -50.18 19.85 -24.20
N ALA A 713 -48.88 19.76 -24.53
CA ALA A 713 -48.43 19.24 -25.81
C ALA A 713 -48.67 17.72 -25.96
N GLN A 714 -48.64 16.97 -24.85
CA GLN A 714 -49.02 15.55 -24.80
C GLN A 714 -50.54 15.32 -24.75
N SER A 715 -51.33 16.36 -24.44
CA SER A 715 -52.80 16.25 -24.38
C SER A 715 -53.40 16.22 -25.80
N PRO A 716 -54.06 15.15 -26.25
CA PRO A 716 -54.63 15.11 -27.59
C PRO A 716 -55.76 16.14 -27.72
N THR A 717 -55.55 17.16 -28.56
CA THR A 717 -56.58 18.17 -28.87
C THR A 717 -57.87 17.49 -29.34
N PRO A 718 -59.02 17.74 -28.69
CA PRO A 718 -60.30 17.20 -29.15
C PRO A 718 -60.60 17.75 -30.54
N ALA A 719 -60.57 16.88 -31.55
CA ALA A 719 -60.93 17.25 -32.91
C ALA A 719 -62.35 17.83 -32.93
N THR A 720 -62.50 19.03 -33.49
CA THR A 720 -63.77 19.75 -33.57
C THR A 720 -64.84 18.90 -34.23
N ARG A 721 -65.88 18.51 -33.47
CA ARG A 721 -67.05 17.82 -34.00
C ARG A 721 -67.72 18.67 -35.09
N PRO A 722 -67.82 18.19 -36.34
CA PRO A 722 -68.70 18.81 -37.33
C PRO A 722 -70.17 18.67 -36.92
N GLY A 723 -71.01 19.58 -37.39
CA GLY A 723 -72.39 19.72 -36.94
C GLY A 723 -73.32 18.54 -37.24
N GLN A 724 -74.46 18.51 -36.55
CA GLN A 724 -75.55 17.59 -36.80
C GLN A 724 -76.06 17.70 -38.25
N SER A 725 -76.11 16.58 -38.98
CA SER A 725 -76.89 16.49 -40.22
C SER A 725 -77.53 15.11 -40.37
N LYS A 726 -78.67 15.11 -41.05
CA LYS A 726 -79.76 14.13 -41.02
C LYS A 726 -79.37 12.70 -41.43
N ARG A 727 -80.00 11.72 -40.76
CA ARG A 727 -80.21 10.32 -41.21
C ARG A 727 -80.87 10.28 -42.60
N PRO A 728 -80.67 9.23 -43.41
CA PRO A 728 -81.66 8.14 -43.39
C PRO A 728 -81.15 6.68 -43.57
N ALA A 729 -81.87 5.77 -42.89
CA ALA A 729 -82.27 4.39 -43.24
C ALA A 729 -81.31 3.29 -43.80
N SER A 730 -81.46 2.09 -43.20
CA SER A 730 -81.28 0.72 -43.76
C SER A 730 -79.84 0.21 -44.02
N ALA A 731 -79.51 -1.09 -43.93
CA ALA A 731 -80.33 -2.31 -43.73
C ALA A 731 -79.66 -3.41 -42.84
N LEU A 732 -80.35 -4.55 -42.71
CA LEU A 732 -80.07 -5.81 -41.99
C LEU A 732 -78.70 -6.47 -42.35
N VAL A 733 -77.92 -7.15 -41.47
CA VAL A 733 -78.14 -8.34 -40.58
C VAL A 733 -78.19 -9.68 -41.34
N PRO A 734 -77.56 -10.82 -40.89
CA PRO A 734 -76.46 -11.09 -39.93
C PRO A 734 -75.19 -11.67 -40.65
N THR A 735 -74.15 -12.28 -40.04
CA THR A 735 -74.11 -13.70 -39.56
C THR A 735 -73.13 -13.98 -38.37
N THR A 736 -72.37 -15.09 -38.36
CA THR A 736 -72.40 -16.04 -37.21
C THR A 736 -71.14 -16.89 -36.91
N SER A 737 -71.06 -17.37 -35.65
CA SER A 737 -70.46 -18.64 -35.13
C SER A 737 -68.98 -19.02 -35.42
N ALA A 738 -68.23 -19.25 -34.34
CA ALA A 738 -67.10 -20.23 -34.23
C ALA A 738 -67.63 -21.55 -33.61
N PRO A 739 -66.84 -22.56 -33.13
CA PRO A 739 -65.39 -22.90 -33.19
C PRO A 739 -65.22 -24.35 -33.79
N PRO A 740 -64.30 -25.30 -33.42
CA PRO A 740 -63.11 -25.31 -32.55
C PRO A 740 -61.83 -26.04 -33.07
N ALA A 741 -60.85 -26.15 -32.16
CA ALA A 741 -59.47 -26.69 -32.19
C ALA A 741 -59.19 -28.09 -32.80
N ILE A 742 -57.88 -28.38 -33.05
CA ILE A 742 -57.20 -29.66 -32.76
C ILE A 742 -55.64 -29.54 -32.80
N HIS A 743 -54.97 -30.54 -32.20
CA HIS A 743 -53.57 -30.76 -31.75
C HIS A 743 -52.32 -30.28 -32.53
N GLN A 744 -51.28 -30.04 -31.71
CA GLN A 744 -49.84 -30.45 -31.77
C GLN A 744 -49.46 -31.67 -32.65
N PRO A 745 -48.16 -31.93 -32.99
CA PRO A 745 -46.94 -31.78 -32.15
C PRO A 745 -46.48 -30.36 -31.79
#